data_AF-A0A925S1Z3-F1
#
_entry.id   AF-A0A925S1Z3-F1
#
_cell.length_a   1.000
_cell.length_b   1.000
_cell.length_c   1.000
_cell.angle_alpha   90.00
_cell.angle_beta   90.00
_cell.angle_gamma   90.00
#
_symmetry.space_group_name_H-M   'P 1'
#
loop_
_entity.id
_entity.type
_entity.pdbx_description
1 polymer ?
#
loop_
_entity_poly.entity_id
_entity_poly.type
_entity_poly.pdbx_seq_one_letter_code
_entity_poly.pdbx_strand_id
1 'polypeptide(L)'
;MAEAPLDFATWLGQADIPQSRLTPQVLTLLQAVFSFRQRQGFDYFSTRLLSHFLLHCDCGLKVAHVARLVGISRPTASGQQGLSSKQAIQQAHHRLDGRPYGKLLPRFAGAIAAFLVEHPDASRAALLDFIDATFGVRVSRIALYKFLVKYGLDAIPTSATPDAKAVASPQAQEQPDPSTPLGSFVPLEATAPLFFARTQYAGAFLLMGQALSWLALAQQCFADESGTLQRGLLTSVFGLLVGLQRVYHLDEMEDLGFAVLTGGRRCPSRYSVGGWRRHLPWHEVDAFCRCSSPWRLIEGDAALVSYDEHTIPRWTHKFHIGKGYVTTRNKYMRCEKLFYAYDVLAGRYLAVRAAPGDTGLGDMAVPLVRQTLRRGQPRYLHALFDAGAGKSDAAVRALWDLADESRPRLDITMRACRYPHRSAMWKALPRDQFTVYTEPGPYVGAPDKEIRLAETTTVLKDESAEQAVRTIICREMARGPKKDRWHPLFTTASAEAQPQEVLNLFRARQHHEQAYRVGVYDECLDAAPCGYDKESPEPLRPRWQRGGLQMIGWLVALVYNAAADLSSTLAGDFAGSHVGTLRRKYFNRPGTMYQTPQALIVNFDPFAGQQALTPVIDGFNAQAHRLPWLQGCIPKQCSRWDLPIFWLRLDLWNRRLDLDFRLQLKRHVRRSPNPIQLAILPFAL
;
A
#
# COMPACT_ATOMS: atom_id res chain seq x y z
N MET A 1 -30.74 -0.02 -11.09
CA MET A 1 -31.11 0.01 -9.66
C MET A 1 -30.97 1.45 -9.19
N ALA A 2 -32.04 2.07 -8.69
CA ALA A 2 -31.96 3.42 -8.14
C ALA A 2 -31.26 3.34 -6.76
N GLU A 3 -30.13 4.03 -6.60
CA GLU A 3 -29.48 4.19 -5.29
C GLU A 3 -30.47 4.83 -4.31
N ALA A 4 -30.52 4.33 -3.08
CA ALA A 4 -31.34 4.92 -2.02
C ALA A 4 -30.95 6.42 -1.84
N PRO A 5 -31.93 7.33 -1.65
CA PRO A 5 -31.64 8.75 -1.52
C PRO A 5 -30.75 9.01 -0.30
N LEU A 6 -29.54 9.48 -0.57
CA LEU A 6 -28.53 9.78 0.43
C LEU A 6 -29.03 10.93 1.32
N ASP A 7 -29.16 10.75 2.64
CA ASP A 7 -29.66 11.80 3.52
C ASP A 7 -28.63 12.94 3.77
N PHE A 8 -29.11 14.08 4.29
CA PHE A 8 -28.28 15.27 4.48
C PHE A 8 -27.10 15.05 5.45
N ALA A 9 -27.33 14.31 6.54
CA ALA A 9 -26.31 14.07 7.56
C ALA A 9 -25.16 13.21 7.00
N THR A 10 -25.51 12.19 6.23
CA THR A 10 -24.59 11.31 5.52
C THR A 10 -23.82 12.07 4.45
N TRP A 11 -24.50 12.91 3.66
CA TRP A 11 -23.85 13.75 2.65
C TRP A 11 -22.84 14.72 3.27
N LEU A 12 -23.20 15.35 4.38
CA LEU A 12 -22.34 16.30 5.08
C LEU A 12 -21.15 15.59 5.74
N GLY A 13 -21.38 14.47 6.42
CA GLY A 13 -20.32 13.68 7.06
C GLY A 13 -19.29 13.16 6.05
N GLN A 14 -19.70 12.86 4.82
CA GLN A 14 -18.79 12.47 3.74
C GLN A 14 -17.85 13.58 3.27
N ALA A 15 -18.21 14.84 3.47
CA ALA A 15 -17.39 15.97 3.07
C ALA A 15 -16.26 16.26 4.06
N ASP A 16 -16.27 15.62 5.24
CA ASP A 16 -15.24 15.72 6.27
C ASP A 16 -14.85 17.18 6.53
N ILE A 17 -15.87 18.00 6.83
CA ILE A 17 -15.72 19.42 7.11
C ILE A 17 -15.56 19.57 8.63
N PRO A 18 -14.49 20.22 9.12
CA PRO A 18 -14.30 20.44 10.54
C PRO A 18 -15.52 21.14 11.16
N GLN A 19 -15.96 20.68 12.33
CA GLN A 19 -17.13 21.23 13.02
C GLN A 19 -17.01 22.74 13.29
N SER A 20 -15.79 23.23 13.49
CA SER A 20 -15.48 24.67 13.64
C SER A 20 -15.84 25.52 12.42
N ARG A 21 -16.05 24.91 11.24
CA ARG A 21 -16.47 25.60 10.01
C ARG A 21 -17.95 25.44 9.68
N LEU A 22 -18.69 24.65 10.44
CA LEU A 22 -20.12 24.42 10.25
C LEU A 22 -20.95 25.40 11.09
N THR A 23 -20.83 26.70 10.79
CA THR A 23 -21.68 27.72 11.43
C THR A 23 -23.15 27.51 11.02
N PRO A 24 -24.13 28.04 11.79
CA PRO A 24 -25.55 27.94 11.42
C PRO A 24 -25.84 28.42 10.00
N GLN A 25 -25.16 29.49 9.55
CA GLN A 25 -25.31 30.03 8.19
C GLN A 25 -24.77 29.06 7.13
N VAL A 26 -23.60 28.47 7.37
CA VAL A 26 -23.01 27.47 6.47
C VAL A 26 -23.86 26.20 6.42
N LEU A 27 -24.42 25.76 7.55
CA LEU A 27 -25.32 24.60 7.59
C LEU A 27 -26.59 24.84 6.76
N THR A 28 -27.23 26.01 6.89
CA THR A 28 -28.39 26.38 6.07
C THR A 28 -28.04 26.42 4.57
N LEU A 29 -26.90 27.01 4.22
CA LEU A 29 -26.39 27.03 2.84
C LEU A 29 -26.20 25.60 2.31
N LEU A 30 -25.57 24.72 3.09
CA LEU A 30 -25.32 23.34 2.70
C LEU A 30 -26.62 22.53 2.58
N GLN A 31 -27.64 22.80 3.40
CA GLN A 31 -28.98 22.21 3.25
C GLN A 31 -29.63 22.63 1.93
N ALA A 32 -29.47 23.90 1.52
CA ALA A 32 -29.96 24.39 0.24
C ALA A 32 -29.22 23.74 -0.95
N VAL A 33 -27.89 23.61 -0.87
CA VAL A 33 -27.07 22.92 -1.87
C VAL A 33 -27.45 21.44 -2.00
N PHE A 34 -27.64 20.77 -0.87
CA PHE A 34 -28.08 19.39 -0.84
C PHE A 34 -29.47 19.22 -1.47
N SER A 35 -30.42 20.09 -1.10
CA SER A 35 -31.76 20.09 -1.68
C SER A 35 -31.74 20.34 -3.18
N PHE A 36 -30.90 21.26 -3.66
CA PHE A 36 -30.68 21.50 -5.08
C PHE A 36 -30.16 20.23 -5.77
N ARG A 37 -29.16 19.55 -5.19
CA ARG A 37 -28.63 18.29 -5.74
C ARG A 37 -29.67 17.19 -5.84
N GLN A 38 -30.51 17.02 -4.82
CA GLN A 38 -31.57 16.02 -4.84
C GLN A 38 -32.59 16.30 -5.94
N ARG A 39 -32.85 17.57 -6.27
CA ARG A 39 -33.81 17.97 -7.32
C ARG A 39 -33.22 17.94 -8.73
N GLN A 40 -31.99 18.43 -8.92
CA GLN A 40 -31.39 18.62 -10.23
C GLN A 40 -30.49 17.45 -10.67
N GLY A 41 -30.11 16.58 -9.74
CA GLY A 41 -29.24 15.43 -10.00
C GLY A 41 -27.74 15.73 -9.89
N PHE A 42 -26.94 14.73 -10.25
CA PHE A 42 -25.48 14.73 -10.13
C PHE A 42 -24.78 14.98 -11.46
N ASP A 43 -25.48 15.58 -12.43
CA ASP A 43 -24.92 15.84 -13.75
C ASP A 43 -23.75 16.85 -13.68
N TYR A 44 -23.00 16.92 -14.77
CA TYR A 44 -21.82 17.75 -14.86
C TYR A 44 -22.12 19.24 -14.70
N PHE A 45 -23.23 19.73 -15.28
CA PHE A 45 -23.60 21.13 -15.25
C PHE A 45 -23.99 21.56 -13.83
N SER A 46 -24.89 20.80 -13.19
CA SER A 46 -25.29 21.04 -11.79
C SER A 46 -24.10 20.97 -10.83
N THR A 47 -23.20 20.00 -11.03
CA THR A 47 -21.99 19.86 -10.20
C THR A 47 -21.03 21.04 -10.39
N ARG A 48 -20.87 21.54 -11.62
CA ARG A 48 -20.00 22.69 -11.90
C ARG A 48 -20.60 24.00 -11.39
N LEU A 49 -21.91 24.18 -11.53
CA LEU A 49 -22.62 25.35 -10.99
C LEU A 49 -22.51 25.42 -9.47
N LEU A 50 -22.78 24.31 -8.77
CA LEU A 50 -22.67 24.24 -7.31
C LEU A 50 -21.23 24.42 -6.82
N SER A 51 -20.27 23.81 -7.51
CA SER A 51 -18.85 24.00 -7.19
C SER A 51 -18.46 25.47 -7.31
N HIS A 52 -18.87 26.15 -8.39
CA HIS A 52 -18.59 27.57 -8.59
C HIS A 52 -19.27 28.41 -7.51
N PHE A 53 -20.56 28.21 -7.28
CA PHE A 53 -21.32 28.94 -6.26
C PHE A 53 -20.68 28.81 -4.86
N LEU A 54 -20.33 27.60 -4.42
CA LEU A 54 -19.72 27.38 -3.11
C LEU A 54 -18.33 28.02 -2.96
N LEU A 55 -17.56 28.14 -4.04
CA LEU A 55 -16.24 28.79 -4.03
C LEU A 55 -16.32 30.32 -3.96
N HIS A 56 -17.45 30.91 -4.35
CA HIS A 56 -17.61 32.37 -4.54
C HIS A 56 -18.70 33.01 -3.66
N CYS A 57 -19.33 32.24 -2.75
CA CYS A 57 -20.36 32.75 -1.83
C CYS A 57 -19.83 33.09 -0.42
N ASP A 58 -18.51 33.24 -0.27
CA ASP A 58 -17.83 33.58 0.99
C ASP A 58 -18.19 32.70 2.20
N CYS A 59 -18.58 31.45 1.95
CA CYS A 59 -18.97 30.50 3.01
C CYS A 59 -17.81 29.99 3.88
N GLY A 60 -16.58 30.45 3.65
CA GLY A 60 -15.38 30.06 4.42
C GLY A 60 -14.91 28.61 4.21
N LEU A 61 -15.51 27.86 3.27
CA LEU A 61 -15.10 26.50 2.93
C LEU A 61 -13.85 26.51 2.04
N LYS A 62 -12.83 25.74 2.43
CA LYS A 62 -11.64 25.51 1.59
C LYS A 62 -12.03 24.73 0.33
N VAL A 63 -11.27 24.91 -0.77
CA VAL A 63 -11.47 24.22 -2.06
C VAL A 63 -11.60 22.71 -1.93
N ALA A 64 -10.85 22.09 -1.01
CA ALA A 64 -10.92 20.66 -0.76
C ALA A 64 -12.28 20.23 -0.20
N HIS A 65 -12.89 21.02 0.69
CA HIS A 65 -14.23 20.77 1.23
C HIS A 65 -15.29 20.84 0.13
N VAL A 66 -15.23 21.89 -0.72
CA VAL A 66 -16.14 22.06 -1.85
C VAL A 66 -16.02 20.88 -2.82
N ALA A 67 -14.78 20.48 -3.15
CA ALA A 67 -14.52 19.34 -4.03
C ALA A 67 -15.16 18.03 -3.49
N ARG A 68 -15.07 17.78 -2.17
CA ARG A 68 -15.70 16.61 -1.55
C ARG A 68 -17.22 16.69 -1.52
N LEU A 69 -17.80 17.84 -1.16
CA LEU A 69 -19.26 18.08 -1.14
C LEU A 69 -19.90 17.79 -2.50
N VAL A 70 -19.25 18.28 -3.56
CA VAL A 70 -19.74 18.15 -4.94
C VAL A 70 -19.15 16.95 -5.68
N GLY A 71 -18.35 16.09 -5.03
CA GLY A 71 -17.86 14.85 -5.63
C GLY A 71 -16.91 15.03 -6.83
N ILE A 72 -16.09 16.08 -6.84
CA ILE A 72 -15.09 16.34 -7.90
C ILE A 72 -13.66 16.36 -7.34
N SER A 73 -12.66 16.37 -8.22
CA SER A 73 -11.26 16.47 -7.79
C SER A 73 -10.92 17.89 -7.33
N ARG A 74 -10.00 18.04 -6.37
CA ARG A 74 -9.49 19.35 -5.90
C ARG A 74 -8.96 20.21 -7.06
N PRO A 75 -8.16 19.71 -8.03
CA PRO A 75 -7.76 20.52 -9.19
C PRO A 75 -8.95 21.01 -10.01
N THR A 76 -9.99 20.19 -10.18
CA THR A 76 -11.23 20.57 -10.89
C THR A 76 -11.98 21.70 -10.17
N ALA A 77 -12.03 21.67 -8.84
CA ALA A 77 -12.60 22.76 -8.04
C ALA A 77 -11.70 24.00 -8.07
N SER A 78 -10.39 23.83 -7.88
CA SER A 78 -9.42 24.94 -7.85
C SER A 78 -9.40 25.73 -9.17
N GLY A 79 -9.51 25.03 -10.31
CA GLY A 79 -9.61 25.68 -11.62
C GLY A 79 -10.85 26.57 -11.81
N GLN A 80 -11.82 26.55 -10.90
CA GLN A 80 -13.00 27.41 -10.92
C GLN A 80 -12.84 28.69 -10.08
N GLN A 81 -11.83 28.77 -9.19
CA GLN A 81 -11.62 29.96 -8.35
C GLN A 81 -11.25 31.20 -9.17
N GLY A 82 -10.58 31.03 -10.31
CA GLY A 82 -10.19 32.12 -11.20
C GLY A 82 -11.21 32.44 -12.30
N LEU A 83 -12.39 31.82 -12.30
CA LEU A 83 -13.41 32.04 -13.32
C LEU A 83 -14.44 33.05 -12.84
N SER A 84 -14.94 33.91 -13.73
CA SER A 84 -16.18 34.64 -13.50
C SER A 84 -17.40 33.73 -13.68
N SER A 85 -18.56 34.09 -13.10
CA SER A 85 -19.81 33.33 -13.28
C SER A 85 -20.20 33.17 -14.75
N LYS A 86 -19.96 34.19 -15.59
CA LYS A 86 -20.16 34.12 -17.04
C LYS A 86 -19.27 33.06 -17.70
N GLN A 87 -17.98 33.02 -17.34
CA GLN A 87 -17.04 32.01 -17.84
C GLN A 87 -17.36 30.61 -17.34
N ALA A 88 -17.81 30.46 -16.09
CA ALA A 88 -18.21 29.17 -15.54
C ALA A 88 -19.42 28.58 -16.29
N ILE A 89 -20.44 29.40 -16.53
CA ILE A 89 -21.63 29.04 -17.31
C ILE A 89 -21.25 28.75 -18.76
N GLN A 90 -20.47 29.61 -19.41
CA GLN A 90 -19.98 29.39 -20.78
C GLN A 90 -19.16 28.10 -20.89
N GLN A 91 -18.26 27.81 -19.94
CA GLN A 91 -17.49 26.56 -19.97
C GLN A 91 -18.34 25.32 -19.66
N ALA A 92 -19.41 25.47 -18.88
CA ALA A 92 -20.37 24.40 -18.65
C ALA A 92 -21.17 24.12 -19.93
N HIS A 93 -21.69 25.17 -20.59
CA HIS A 93 -22.34 25.08 -21.90
C HIS A 93 -21.41 24.58 -23.00
N HIS A 94 -20.23 25.15 -23.19
CA HIS A 94 -19.26 24.72 -24.20
C HIS A 94 -18.83 23.26 -24.06
N ARG A 95 -18.93 22.67 -22.86
CA ARG A 95 -18.65 21.25 -22.64
C ARG A 95 -19.87 20.36 -22.82
N LEU A 96 -21.08 20.87 -22.52
CA LEU A 96 -22.33 20.25 -22.98
C LEU A 96 -22.41 20.28 -24.52
N ASP A 97 -21.89 21.34 -25.15
CA ASP A 97 -21.85 21.60 -26.59
C ASP A 97 -20.57 21.06 -27.27
N GLY A 98 -19.64 20.42 -26.54
CA GLY A 98 -18.28 20.17 -27.06
C GLY A 98 -17.48 19.02 -26.44
N ARG A 99 -17.83 17.78 -26.81
CA ARG A 99 -17.11 16.92 -27.78
C ARG A 99 -18.08 15.82 -28.20
N PRO A 100 -18.50 15.72 -29.47
CA PRO A 100 -19.56 14.78 -29.88
C PRO A 100 -19.17 13.30 -29.82
N TYR A 101 -17.93 12.99 -29.41
CA TYR A 101 -17.41 11.63 -29.40
C TYR A 101 -16.70 11.27 -28.09
N GLY A 102 -17.24 10.30 -27.36
CA GLY A 102 -16.60 9.61 -26.25
C GLY A 102 -15.48 8.66 -26.70
N LYS A 103 -14.83 8.01 -25.72
CA LYS A 103 -13.73 7.06 -25.99
C LYS A 103 -14.26 5.63 -25.88
N LEU A 104 -13.96 4.79 -26.89
CA LEU A 104 -14.15 3.35 -26.77
C LEU A 104 -13.14 2.77 -25.78
N LEU A 105 -13.64 2.08 -24.76
CA LEU A 105 -12.86 1.43 -23.72
C LEU A 105 -12.70 -0.07 -24.01
N PRO A 106 -11.64 -0.73 -23.51
CA PRO A 106 -11.40 -2.16 -23.76
C PRO A 106 -12.59 -3.06 -23.45
N ARG A 107 -13.37 -2.73 -22.40
CA ARG A 107 -14.56 -3.49 -21.99
C ARG A 107 -15.66 -3.58 -23.05
N PHE A 108 -15.69 -2.67 -24.03
CA PHE A 108 -16.68 -2.71 -25.11
C PHE A 108 -16.33 -3.73 -26.19
N ALA A 109 -15.08 -4.22 -26.23
CA ALA A 109 -14.62 -5.11 -27.30
C ALA A 109 -15.43 -6.42 -27.36
N GLY A 110 -15.80 -7.01 -26.21
CA GLY A 110 -16.58 -8.25 -26.19
C GLY A 110 -17.98 -8.10 -26.78
N ALA A 111 -18.71 -7.05 -26.39
CA ALA A 111 -20.06 -6.79 -26.91
C ALA A 111 -20.05 -6.31 -28.37
N ILE A 112 -19.02 -5.55 -28.79
CA ILE A 112 -18.81 -5.19 -30.20
C ILE A 112 -18.48 -6.42 -31.03
N ALA A 113 -17.68 -7.36 -30.50
CA ALA A 113 -17.39 -8.63 -31.17
C ALA A 113 -18.65 -9.49 -31.31
N ALA A 114 -19.46 -9.61 -30.24
CA ALA A 114 -20.73 -10.32 -30.28
C ALA A 114 -21.69 -9.73 -31.34
N PHE A 115 -21.84 -8.41 -31.38
CA PHE A 115 -22.66 -7.73 -32.39
C PHE A 115 -22.16 -7.99 -33.82
N LEU A 116 -20.85 -7.98 -34.05
CA LEU A 116 -20.27 -8.28 -35.37
C LEU A 116 -20.44 -9.74 -35.79
N VAL A 117 -20.50 -10.66 -34.84
CA VAL A 117 -20.79 -12.09 -35.09
C VAL A 117 -22.29 -12.29 -35.40
N GLU A 118 -23.17 -11.65 -34.64
CA GLU A 118 -24.63 -11.74 -34.81
C GLU A 118 -25.13 -11.00 -36.06
N HIS A 119 -24.43 -9.94 -36.48
CA HIS A 119 -24.78 -9.11 -37.63
C HIS A 119 -23.60 -8.98 -38.60
N PRO A 120 -23.23 -10.04 -39.31
CA PRO A 120 -22.01 -10.05 -40.09
C PRO A 120 -22.03 -9.13 -41.32
N ASP A 121 -23.22 -8.75 -41.80
CA ASP A 121 -23.40 -7.77 -42.89
C ASP A 121 -23.58 -6.33 -42.36
N ALA A 122 -23.41 -6.10 -41.06
CA ALA A 122 -23.61 -4.77 -40.46
C ALA A 122 -22.61 -3.75 -41.02
N SER A 123 -23.15 -2.66 -41.56
CA SER A 123 -22.33 -1.52 -41.97
C SER A 123 -21.64 -0.87 -40.77
N ARG A 124 -20.54 -0.14 -41.02
CA ARG A 124 -19.89 0.67 -39.97
C ARG A 124 -20.81 1.72 -39.34
N ALA A 125 -21.86 2.14 -40.05
CA ALA A 125 -22.87 3.04 -39.50
C ALA A 125 -23.76 2.30 -38.49
N ALA A 126 -24.24 1.11 -38.83
CA ALA A 126 -25.02 0.26 -37.92
C ALA A 126 -24.24 -0.10 -36.64
N LEU A 127 -22.92 -0.33 -36.76
CA LEU A 127 -22.08 -0.55 -35.59
C LEU A 127 -21.93 0.71 -34.71
N LEU A 128 -21.89 1.91 -35.31
CA LEU A 128 -21.87 3.16 -34.54
C LEU A 128 -23.20 3.39 -33.82
N ASP A 129 -24.32 3.09 -34.47
CA ASP A 129 -25.65 3.20 -33.89
C ASP A 129 -25.82 2.20 -32.73
N PHE A 130 -25.33 0.97 -32.89
CA PHE A 130 -25.27 -0.01 -31.80
C PHE A 130 -24.46 0.49 -30.60
N ILE A 131 -23.28 1.09 -30.83
CA ILE A 131 -22.43 1.61 -29.76
C ILE A 131 -23.12 2.77 -29.02
N ASP A 132 -23.79 3.67 -29.76
CA ASP A 132 -24.54 4.77 -29.16
C ASP A 132 -25.72 4.24 -28.33
N ALA A 133 -26.52 3.34 -28.90
CA ALA A 133 -27.70 2.78 -28.24
C ALA A 133 -27.35 1.91 -27.02
N THR A 134 -26.28 1.11 -27.09
CA THR A 134 -25.94 0.12 -26.06
C THR A 134 -25.13 0.72 -24.92
N PHE A 135 -24.22 1.65 -25.23
CA PHE A 135 -23.28 2.19 -24.24
C PHE A 135 -23.54 3.66 -23.92
N GLY A 136 -24.42 4.35 -24.65
CA GLY A 136 -24.62 5.79 -24.54
C GLY A 136 -23.38 6.59 -24.94
N VAL A 137 -22.54 6.03 -25.82
CA VAL A 137 -21.28 6.63 -26.24
C VAL A 137 -21.26 6.83 -27.74
N ARG A 138 -21.35 8.07 -28.20
CA ARG A 138 -21.04 8.42 -29.59
C ARG A 138 -19.54 8.35 -29.82
N VAL A 139 -19.07 7.79 -30.93
CA VAL A 139 -17.63 7.70 -31.24
C VAL A 139 -17.36 8.03 -32.70
N SER A 140 -16.20 8.60 -33.02
CA SER A 140 -15.90 8.94 -34.41
C SER A 140 -15.54 7.68 -35.22
N ARG A 141 -15.81 7.69 -36.53
CA ARG A 141 -15.43 6.60 -37.45
C ARG A 141 -13.94 6.22 -37.35
N ILE A 142 -13.07 7.21 -37.15
CA ILE A 142 -11.62 7.00 -37.00
C ILE A 142 -11.29 6.34 -35.65
N ALA A 143 -11.98 6.72 -34.57
CA ALA A 143 -11.80 6.11 -33.25
C ALA A 143 -12.31 4.66 -33.24
N LEU A 144 -13.44 4.40 -33.89
CA LEU A 144 -13.95 3.05 -34.11
C LEU A 144 -12.97 2.21 -34.91
N TYR A 145 -12.48 2.72 -36.05
CA TYR A 145 -11.49 2.01 -36.87
C TYR A 145 -10.23 1.62 -36.07
N LYS A 146 -9.62 2.57 -35.35
CA LYS A 146 -8.44 2.29 -34.52
C LYS A 146 -8.73 1.30 -33.40
N PHE A 147 -9.95 1.30 -32.87
CA PHE A 147 -10.38 0.36 -31.85
C PHE A 147 -10.51 -1.05 -32.42
N LEU A 148 -11.19 -1.21 -33.57
CA LEU A 148 -11.36 -2.52 -34.22
C LEU A 148 -10.01 -3.16 -34.58
N VAL A 149 -9.12 -2.40 -35.22
CA VAL A 149 -7.75 -2.86 -35.56
C VAL A 149 -6.98 -3.26 -34.30
N LYS A 150 -7.09 -2.48 -33.22
CA LYS A 150 -6.37 -2.76 -31.97
C LYS A 150 -6.80 -4.10 -31.33
N TYR A 151 -8.04 -4.51 -31.51
CA TYR A 151 -8.59 -5.74 -30.91
C TYR A 151 -8.83 -6.85 -31.93
N GLY A 152 -8.35 -6.71 -33.17
CA GLY A 152 -8.49 -7.73 -34.22
C GLY A 152 -9.94 -7.97 -34.65
N LEU A 153 -10.82 -6.98 -34.49
CA LEU A 153 -12.26 -7.06 -34.81
C LEU A 153 -12.58 -6.59 -36.23
N ASP A 154 -11.56 -6.28 -37.02
CA ASP A 154 -11.65 -5.90 -38.43
C ASP A 154 -11.70 -7.09 -39.39
N ALA A 155 -11.53 -8.32 -38.88
CA ALA A 155 -11.36 -9.54 -39.67
C ALA A 155 -12.44 -10.63 -39.43
N ILE A 156 -13.57 -10.33 -38.81
CA ILE A 156 -14.60 -11.35 -38.51
C ILE A 156 -15.35 -11.74 -39.80
N PRO A 157 -15.30 -13.01 -40.26
CA PRO A 157 -16.08 -13.51 -41.38
C PRO A 157 -17.52 -13.83 -40.97
N THR A 158 -18.43 -13.68 -41.93
CA THR A 158 -19.85 -13.98 -41.89
C THR A 158 -20.14 -15.42 -41.47
N SER A 159 -21.09 -15.60 -40.55
CA SER A 159 -21.81 -16.83 -40.14
C SER A 159 -21.36 -17.54 -38.85
N ALA A 160 -22.22 -17.50 -37.81
CA ALA A 160 -22.93 -18.68 -37.27
C ALA A 160 -23.80 -18.29 -36.03
N THR A 161 -25.08 -18.65 -36.12
CA THR A 161 -26.19 -18.39 -35.18
C THR A 161 -26.14 -19.32 -33.94
N PRO A 162 -26.69 -18.92 -32.76
CA PRO A 162 -26.63 -19.70 -31.52
C PRO A 162 -27.90 -20.54 -31.26
N ASP A 163 -27.75 -21.64 -30.52
CA ASP A 163 -28.88 -22.41 -29.97
C ASP A 163 -28.88 -22.38 -28.43
N ALA A 164 -30.03 -21.99 -27.89
CA ALA A 164 -30.36 -21.96 -26.47
C ALA A 164 -31.09 -23.25 -26.04
N LYS A 165 -30.99 -23.63 -24.76
CA LYS A 165 -32.11 -24.27 -24.03
C LYS A 165 -31.88 -24.31 -22.50
N ALA A 166 -32.95 -23.96 -21.80
CA ALA A 166 -33.12 -23.96 -20.34
C ALA A 166 -34.11 -25.06 -19.93
N VAL A 167 -34.01 -25.62 -18.71
CA VAL A 167 -35.07 -26.35 -17.93
C VAL A 167 -34.62 -26.37 -16.44
N ALA A 168 -35.23 -25.65 -15.49
CA ALA A 168 -36.46 -25.85 -14.69
C ALA A 168 -36.36 -26.79 -13.45
N SER A 169 -36.86 -26.29 -12.30
CA SER A 169 -36.91 -26.88 -10.94
C SER A 169 -38.16 -27.77 -10.69
N PRO A 170 -38.22 -28.50 -9.55
CA PRO A 170 -39.45 -28.48 -8.72
C PRO A 170 -39.25 -28.49 -7.17
N GLN A 171 -40.31 -28.04 -6.47
CA GLN A 171 -40.60 -28.02 -5.01
C GLN A 171 -40.96 -29.44 -4.48
N ALA A 172 -41.26 -29.80 -3.21
CA ALA A 172 -41.85 -29.12 -2.04
C ALA A 172 -41.73 -29.96 -0.71
N GLN A 173 -41.87 -29.25 0.44
CA GLN A 173 -42.55 -29.53 1.74
C GLN A 173 -42.39 -30.81 2.62
N GLU A 174 -42.18 -30.63 3.94
CA GLU A 174 -43.09 -31.01 5.06
C GLU A 174 -42.52 -30.70 6.49
N GLN A 175 -43.42 -30.49 7.47
CA GLN A 175 -43.28 -30.22 8.94
C GLN A 175 -44.52 -30.85 9.64
N PRO A 176 -44.74 -30.97 11.00
CA PRO A 176 -43.95 -30.56 12.20
C PRO A 176 -44.02 -31.45 13.52
N ASP A 177 -43.34 -30.97 14.59
CA ASP A 177 -43.65 -30.93 16.07
C ASP A 177 -43.55 -32.16 17.04
N PRO A 178 -43.52 -32.00 18.42
CA PRO A 178 -43.09 -30.90 19.33
C PRO A 178 -42.35 -31.31 20.67
N SER A 179 -41.97 -30.30 21.50
CA SER A 179 -41.82 -30.26 23.01
C SER A 179 -40.55 -30.84 23.72
N THR A 180 -39.93 -30.35 24.84
CA THR A 180 -39.77 -29.11 25.68
C THR A 180 -38.52 -29.33 26.66
N PRO A 181 -38.21 -28.56 27.76
CA PRO A 181 -37.05 -27.63 27.91
C PRO A 181 -36.04 -27.92 29.06
N LEU A 182 -34.94 -27.12 29.18
CA LEU A 182 -34.53 -26.27 30.34
C LEU A 182 -33.00 -26.01 30.44
N GLY A 183 -32.64 -24.78 30.82
CA GLY A 183 -31.28 -24.38 31.25
C GLY A 183 -30.89 -22.95 30.86
N SER A 184 -31.45 -21.95 31.54
CA SER A 184 -31.31 -20.51 31.25
C SER A 184 -30.09 -19.84 31.89
N PHE A 185 -29.42 -18.96 31.13
CA PHE A 185 -28.74 -17.76 31.64
C PHE A 185 -29.26 -16.54 30.85
N VAL A 186 -29.49 -15.42 31.55
CA VAL A 186 -30.22 -14.22 31.09
C VAL A 186 -29.29 -13.25 30.32
N PRO A 187 -29.68 -12.69 29.16
CA PRO A 187 -29.00 -11.54 28.57
C PRO A 187 -29.81 -10.23 28.69
N LEU A 188 -29.09 -9.13 28.98
CA LEU A 188 -29.55 -7.75 28.77
C LEU A 188 -29.88 -7.52 27.27
N GLU A 189 -30.89 -6.69 27.01
CA GLU A 189 -31.45 -6.40 25.68
C GLU A 189 -30.39 -5.94 24.66
N ALA A 190 -30.03 -6.83 23.74
CA ALA A 190 -29.21 -6.53 22.57
C ALA A 190 -30.12 -6.39 21.34
N THR A 191 -30.05 -5.23 20.69
CA THR A 191 -30.61 -5.05 19.33
C THR A 191 -29.84 -5.94 18.35
N ALA A 192 -30.57 -6.57 17.41
CA ALA A 192 -29.98 -7.54 16.48
C ALA A 192 -28.91 -6.88 15.57
N PRO A 193 -27.78 -7.54 15.28
CA PRO A 193 -26.78 -7.02 14.35
C PRO A 193 -27.37 -6.85 12.95
N LEU A 194 -27.20 -5.67 12.38
CA LEU A 194 -27.66 -5.38 11.02
C LEU A 194 -26.57 -5.80 10.04
N PHE A 195 -26.96 -6.52 8.98
CA PHE A 195 -26.06 -6.76 7.86
C PHE A 195 -25.55 -5.42 7.32
N PHE A 196 -24.23 -5.28 7.22
CA PHE A 196 -23.59 -4.07 6.74
C PHE A 196 -23.11 -4.24 5.29
N ALA A 197 -22.23 -5.22 5.03
CA ALA A 197 -21.76 -5.52 3.68
C ALA A 197 -21.02 -6.87 3.59
N ARG A 198 -20.77 -7.32 2.35
CA ARG A 198 -19.74 -8.32 2.05
C ARG A 198 -18.40 -7.63 1.78
N THR A 199 -17.30 -8.34 2.01
CA THR A 199 -15.95 -7.87 1.65
C THR A 199 -15.07 -9.03 1.18
N GLN A 200 -14.13 -8.75 0.28
CA GLN A 200 -13.06 -9.65 -0.14
C GLN A 200 -11.81 -9.55 0.74
N TYR A 201 -11.81 -8.65 1.74
CA TYR A 201 -10.64 -8.28 2.53
C TYR A 201 -10.84 -8.49 4.03
N ALA A 202 -11.62 -9.49 4.43
CA ALA A 202 -11.91 -9.74 5.85
C ALA A 202 -10.63 -9.92 6.68
N GLY A 203 -9.63 -10.63 6.14
CA GLY A 203 -8.35 -10.82 6.84
C GLY A 203 -7.44 -9.60 6.87
N ALA A 204 -7.64 -8.61 6.00
CA ALA A 204 -6.86 -7.37 6.10
C ALA A 204 -7.12 -6.63 7.41
N PHE A 205 -8.29 -6.83 8.05
CA PHE A 205 -8.59 -6.25 9.36
C PHE A 205 -7.69 -6.77 10.49
N LEU A 206 -6.99 -7.90 10.31
CA LEU A 206 -6.00 -8.41 11.28
C LEU A 206 -4.88 -7.39 11.55
N LEU A 207 -4.54 -6.53 10.58
CA LEU A 207 -3.54 -5.46 10.75
C LEU A 207 -4.15 -4.11 11.12
N MET A 208 -5.45 -4.03 11.44
CA MET A 208 -6.09 -2.76 11.80
C MET A 208 -5.48 -2.15 13.06
N GLY A 209 -5.22 -2.94 14.10
CA GLY A 209 -4.60 -2.43 15.33
C GLY A 209 -3.26 -1.76 15.07
N GLN A 210 -2.40 -2.41 14.27
CA GLN A 210 -1.11 -1.86 13.87
C GLN A 210 -1.27 -0.59 13.01
N ALA A 211 -2.18 -0.60 12.02
CA ALA A 211 -2.46 0.55 11.18
C ALA A 211 -2.98 1.77 11.97
N LEU A 212 -3.81 1.53 13.00
CA LEU A 212 -4.28 2.58 13.92
C LEU A 212 -3.15 3.14 14.77
N SER A 213 -2.21 2.32 15.22
CA SER A 213 -1.03 2.80 15.94
C SER A 213 -0.16 3.74 15.07
N TRP A 214 0.04 3.39 13.79
CA TRP A 214 0.73 4.26 12.84
C TRP A 214 -0.06 5.52 12.54
N LEU A 215 -1.39 5.44 12.48
CA LEU A 215 -2.24 6.61 12.32
C LEU A 215 -2.10 7.57 13.51
N ALA A 216 -2.09 7.06 14.74
CA ALA A 216 -1.89 7.88 15.93
C ALA A 216 -0.51 8.58 15.91
N LEU A 217 0.55 7.87 15.53
CA LEU A 217 1.87 8.47 15.35
C LEU A 217 1.89 9.52 14.23
N ALA A 218 1.21 9.26 13.12
CA ALA A 218 1.10 10.21 12.03
C ALA A 218 0.34 11.47 12.47
N GLN A 219 -0.75 11.35 13.23
CA GLN A 219 -1.49 12.50 13.75
C GLN A 219 -0.64 13.40 14.66
N GLN A 220 0.39 12.86 15.31
CA GLN A 220 1.36 13.64 16.09
C GLN A 220 2.42 14.32 15.22
N CYS A 221 2.69 13.78 14.03
CA CYS A 221 3.80 14.23 13.17
C CYS A 221 3.38 15.17 12.03
N PHE A 222 2.12 15.09 11.58
CA PHE A 222 1.65 15.80 10.39
C PHE A 222 0.59 16.85 10.75
N ALA A 223 0.72 18.05 10.18
CA ALA A 223 -0.42 18.97 10.14
C ALA A 223 -1.49 18.44 9.16
N ASP A 224 -2.73 18.27 9.62
CA ASP A 224 -3.84 17.79 8.78
C ASP A 224 -4.96 18.83 8.59
N GLU A 225 -4.59 20.03 8.15
CA GLU A 225 -5.57 21.10 7.90
C GLU A 225 -6.66 20.75 6.87
N SER A 226 -6.42 19.73 6.05
CA SER A 226 -7.31 19.32 4.96
C SER A 226 -8.19 18.10 5.31
N GLY A 227 -7.97 17.47 6.48
CA GLY A 227 -8.67 16.23 6.88
C GLY A 227 -8.39 15.06 5.93
N THR A 228 -7.15 14.89 5.50
CA THR A 228 -6.78 13.86 4.50
C THR A 228 -5.79 12.84 5.03
N LEU A 229 -5.21 13.06 6.20
CA LEU A 229 -4.16 12.21 6.76
C LEU A 229 -4.66 10.78 7.01
N GLN A 230 -5.78 10.64 7.74
CA GLN A 230 -6.35 9.33 8.06
C GLN A 230 -6.58 8.50 6.80
N ARG A 231 -7.32 9.06 5.85
CA ARG A 231 -7.69 8.34 4.64
C ARG A 231 -6.49 8.09 3.73
N GLY A 232 -5.58 9.05 3.62
CA GLY A 232 -4.36 8.93 2.83
C GLY A 232 -3.42 7.85 3.36
N LEU A 233 -3.18 7.84 4.68
CA LEU A 233 -2.32 6.88 5.36
C LEU A 233 -2.91 5.46 5.31
N LEU A 234 -4.14 5.28 5.79
CA LEU A 234 -4.78 3.96 5.84
C LEU A 234 -4.94 3.35 4.45
N THR A 235 -5.32 4.15 3.44
CA THR A 235 -5.34 3.66 2.05
C THR A 235 -3.96 3.24 1.56
N SER A 236 -2.91 3.93 2.00
CA SER A 236 -1.54 3.58 1.60
C SER A 236 -1.04 2.33 2.30
N VAL A 237 -1.42 2.07 3.54
CA VAL A 237 -1.13 0.81 4.26
C VAL A 237 -1.91 -0.35 3.66
N PHE A 238 -3.25 -0.26 3.61
CA PHE A 238 -4.08 -1.37 3.15
C PHE A 238 -3.98 -1.63 1.65
N GLY A 239 -3.63 -0.61 0.86
CA GLY A 239 -3.29 -0.81 -0.55
C GLY A 239 -2.10 -1.75 -0.73
N LEU A 240 -1.05 -1.62 0.10
CA LEU A 240 0.09 -2.55 0.09
C LEU A 240 -0.35 -3.94 0.54
N LEU A 241 -1.16 -4.02 1.60
CA LEU A 241 -1.59 -5.31 2.17
C LEU A 241 -2.42 -6.15 1.19
N VAL A 242 -3.40 -5.53 0.53
CA VAL A 242 -4.34 -6.21 -0.39
C VAL A 242 -3.80 -6.38 -1.82
N GLY A 243 -2.64 -5.75 -2.13
CA GLY A 243 -1.99 -5.87 -3.43
C GLY A 243 -2.52 -4.89 -4.48
N LEU A 244 -2.95 -3.70 -4.05
CA LEU A 244 -3.33 -2.62 -4.95
C LEU A 244 -2.10 -2.12 -5.72
N GLN A 245 -1.94 -2.62 -6.94
CA GLN A 245 -0.73 -2.38 -7.73
C GLN A 245 -0.45 -0.90 -7.99
N ARG A 246 -1.48 -0.09 -8.23
CA ARG A 246 -1.33 1.34 -8.54
C ARG A 246 -2.52 2.15 -8.01
N VAL A 247 -2.24 3.41 -7.65
CA VAL A 247 -3.24 4.33 -7.07
C VAL A 247 -4.47 4.53 -7.96
N TYR A 248 -4.35 4.40 -9.29
CA TYR A 248 -5.51 4.58 -10.18
C TYR A 248 -6.50 3.42 -10.13
N HIS A 249 -6.11 2.23 -9.66
CA HIS A 249 -7.05 1.11 -9.43
C HIS A 249 -8.01 1.40 -8.26
N LEU A 250 -7.80 2.46 -7.48
CA LEU A 250 -8.77 2.90 -6.47
C LEU A 250 -10.12 3.29 -7.07
N ASP A 251 -10.13 3.80 -8.31
CA ASP A 251 -11.38 4.17 -8.99
C ASP A 251 -12.16 2.93 -9.48
N GLU A 252 -11.56 1.74 -9.41
CA GLU A 252 -12.18 0.44 -9.74
C GLU A 252 -12.54 -0.36 -8.46
N MET A 253 -12.25 0.19 -7.28
CA MET A 253 -12.50 -0.49 -6.00
C MET A 253 -13.93 -0.24 -5.54
N GLU A 254 -14.73 -1.31 -5.48
CA GLU A 254 -16.13 -1.30 -5.04
C GLU A 254 -16.35 -2.27 -3.86
N ASP A 255 -15.50 -2.18 -2.82
CA ASP A 255 -15.57 -3.04 -1.64
C ASP A 255 -15.76 -2.20 -0.36
N LEU A 256 -16.90 -2.38 0.31
CA LEU A 256 -17.22 -1.63 1.54
C LEU A 256 -16.31 -2.00 2.71
N GLY A 257 -15.76 -3.21 2.76
CA GLY A 257 -14.74 -3.56 3.75
C GLY A 257 -13.44 -2.80 3.50
N PHE A 258 -13.02 -2.67 2.24
CA PHE A 258 -11.89 -1.80 1.88
C PHE A 258 -12.17 -0.33 2.23
N ALA A 259 -13.40 0.15 2.02
CA ALA A 259 -13.79 1.49 2.44
C ALA A 259 -13.62 1.70 3.95
N VAL A 260 -14.07 0.73 4.76
CA VAL A 260 -13.92 0.77 6.23
C VAL A 260 -12.46 0.68 6.63
N LEU A 261 -11.68 -0.24 6.06
CA LEU A 261 -10.24 -0.38 6.31
C LEU A 261 -9.51 0.95 6.09
N THR A 262 -9.93 1.70 5.08
CA THR A 262 -9.29 2.95 4.65
C THR A 262 -9.87 4.20 5.32
N GLY A 263 -10.62 4.06 6.40
CA GLY A 263 -11.02 5.20 7.22
C GLY A 263 -12.33 5.87 6.79
N GLY A 264 -13.23 5.17 6.09
CA GLY A 264 -14.50 5.74 5.64
C GLY A 264 -15.61 4.73 5.35
N ARG A 265 -16.69 5.19 4.71
CA ARG A 265 -17.85 4.35 4.31
C ARG A 265 -17.99 4.17 2.79
N ARG A 266 -17.11 4.80 2.02
CA ARG A 266 -17.01 4.65 0.56
C ARG A 266 -15.56 4.43 0.21
N CYS A 267 -15.27 3.76 -0.90
CA CYS A 267 -13.90 3.58 -1.33
C CYS A 267 -13.24 4.95 -1.61
N PRO A 268 -11.96 5.14 -1.25
CA PRO A 268 -11.23 6.38 -1.55
C PRO A 268 -11.03 6.53 -3.06
N SER A 269 -10.97 7.77 -3.56
CA SER A 269 -10.65 8.01 -4.96
C SER A 269 -9.15 8.14 -5.19
N ARG A 270 -8.69 7.85 -6.41
CA ARG A 270 -7.27 8.05 -6.77
C ARG A 270 -6.80 9.49 -6.59
N TYR A 271 -7.73 10.46 -6.72
CA TYR A 271 -7.39 11.88 -6.67
C TYR A 271 -7.10 12.36 -5.26
N SER A 272 -7.88 11.92 -4.26
CA SER A 272 -7.64 12.31 -2.87
C SER A 272 -6.35 11.68 -2.34
N VAL A 273 -6.17 10.37 -2.56
CA VAL A 273 -5.00 9.64 -2.07
C VAL A 273 -3.74 10.02 -2.84
N GLY A 274 -3.82 10.11 -4.17
CA GLY A 274 -2.70 10.57 -5.01
C GLY A 274 -2.38 12.05 -4.82
N GLY A 275 -3.35 12.86 -4.40
CA GLY A 275 -3.13 14.23 -3.93
C GLY A 275 -2.33 14.24 -2.63
N TRP A 276 -2.80 13.54 -1.61
CA TRP A 276 -2.12 13.43 -0.31
C TRP A 276 -0.67 12.96 -0.46
N ARG A 277 -0.43 11.82 -1.15
CA ARG A 277 0.91 11.25 -1.35
C ARG A 277 1.94 12.20 -1.98
N ARG A 278 1.49 13.15 -2.81
CA ARG A 278 2.39 14.08 -3.53
C ARG A 278 2.74 15.33 -2.76
N HIS A 279 1.97 15.71 -1.74
CA HIS A 279 2.14 16.98 -1.04
C HIS A 279 2.63 16.80 0.40
N LEU A 280 3.20 15.65 0.72
CA LEU A 280 3.73 15.36 2.06
C LEU A 280 5.00 16.18 2.32
N PRO A 281 5.03 17.03 3.35
CA PRO A 281 6.24 17.74 3.73
C PRO A 281 7.33 16.75 4.17
N TRP A 282 8.55 16.94 3.67
CA TRP A 282 9.62 15.98 3.91
C TRP A 282 10.00 15.85 5.40
N HIS A 283 9.88 16.93 6.19
CA HIS A 283 10.28 16.96 7.59
C HIS A 283 9.26 16.26 8.50
N GLU A 284 7.96 16.37 8.20
CA GLU A 284 6.89 15.63 8.87
C GLU A 284 7.02 14.13 8.60
N VAL A 285 7.30 13.76 7.33
CA VAL A 285 7.60 12.36 6.97
C VAL A 285 8.83 11.85 7.70
N ASP A 286 9.89 12.65 7.82
CA ASP A 286 11.10 12.28 8.55
C ASP A 286 10.82 12.09 10.05
N ALA A 287 9.96 12.92 10.63
CA ALA A 287 9.49 12.76 12.02
C ALA A 287 8.70 11.46 12.19
N PHE A 288 7.73 11.20 11.30
CA PHE A 288 6.96 9.95 11.31
C PHE A 288 7.87 8.72 11.17
N CYS A 289 8.83 8.74 10.24
CA CYS A 289 9.80 7.65 10.07
C CYS A 289 10.56 7.40 11.37
N ARG A 290 11.07 8.46 12.02
CA ARG A 290 11.79 8.33 13.31
C ARG A 290 10.92 7.76 14.43
N CYS A 291 9.66 8.18 14.53
CA CYS A 291 8.75 7.75 15.60
C CYS A 291 8.22 6.32 15.39
N SER A 292 8.16 5.86 14.14
CA SER A 292 7.69 4.50 13.80
C SER A 292 8.82 3.50 13.56
N SER A 293 10.08 3.94 13.55
CA SER A 293 11.27 3.07 13.54
C SER A 293 11.27 2.14 14.76
N PRO A 294 11.43 0.83 14.57
CA PRO A 294 11.40 -0.15 15.67
C PRO A 294 12.76 -0.23 16.39
N TRP A 295 13.29 0.90 16.85
CA TRP A 295 14.61 1.00 17.51
C TRP A 295 14.76 0.07 18.71
N ARG A 296 13.65 -0.19 19.42
CA ARG A 296 13.56 -1.16 20.53
C ARG A 296 14.07 -2.56 20.19
N LEU A 297 14.11 -2.94 18.91
CA LEU A 297 14.60 -4.26 18.48
C LEU A 297 16.11 -4.44 18.68
N ILE A 298 16.86 -3.34 18.76
CA ILE A 298 18.32 -3.35 18.87
C ILE A 298 18.81 -2.60 20.10
N GLU A 299 17.92 -2.07 20.93
CA GLU A 299 18.25 -1.26 22.10
C GLU A 299 18.90 -2.10 23.18
N GLY A 300 20.11 -1.73 23.62
CA GLY A 300 20.86 -2.48 24.62
C GLY A 300 21.45 -3.82 24.14
N ASP A 301 21.20 -4.22 22.89
CA ASP A 301 21.64 -5.50 22.33
C ASP A 301 22.83 -5.38 21.37
N ALA A 302 23.38 -6.53 20.97
CA ALA A 302 24.33 -6.61 19.87
C ALA A 302 23.56 -6.71 18.54
N ALA A 303 23.81 -5.78 17.62
CA ALA A 303 23.07 -5.65 16.37
C ALA A 303 23.96 -5.91 15.16
N LEU A 304 23.46 -6.68 14.19
CA LEU A 304 24.09 -6.85 12.87
C LEU A 304 23.22 -6.15 11.83
N VAL A 305 23.64 -4.98 11.38
CA VAL A 305 22.80 -4.12 10.52
C VAL A 305 23.41 -4.00 9.13
N SER A 306 22.64 -4.38 8.11
CA SER A 306 22.98 -4.11 6.72
C SER A 306 22.43 -2.76 6.28
N TYR A 307 23.27 -2.01 5.58
CA TYR A 307 22.91 -0.75 4.94
C TYR A 307 23.08 -0.90 3.42
N ASP A 308 22.02 -0.59 2.67
CA ASP A 308 22.04 -0.73 1.22
C ASP A 308 21.23 0.35 0.51
N GLU A 309 21.58 0.56 -0.77
CA GLU A 309 20.89 1.48 -1.67
C GLU A 309 20.00 0.71 -2.67
N HIS A 310 18.75 1.14 -2.78
CA HIS A 310 17.76 0.53 -3.64
C HIS A 310 17.26 1.51 -4.69
N THR A 311 17.47 1.17 -5.95
CA THR A 311 17.24 2.08 -7.08
C THR A 311 15.86 1.87 -7.69
N ILE A 312 15.05 2.92 -7.70
CA ILE A 312 13.71 2.91 -8.29
C ILE A 312 13.74 3.63 -9.65
N PRO A 313 13.59 2.90 -10.76
CA PRO A 313 13.63 3.48 -12.10
C PRO A 313 12.43 4.42 -12.38
N ARG A 314 12.68 5.48 -13.14
CA ARG A 314 11.67 6.46 -13.55
C ARG A 314 11.62 6.63 -15.07
N TRP A 315 10.45 6.38 -15.64
CA TRP A 315 10.16 6.59 -17.06
C TRP A 315 9.48 7.93 -17.25
N THR A 316 10.29 8.94 -17.53
CA THR A 316 9.79 10.26 -17.93
C THR A 316 10.68 10.81 -19.01
N HIS A 317 10.08 11.43 -20.02
CA HIS A 317 10.79 12.27 -20.99
C HIS A 317 10.67 13.76 -20.63
N LYS A 318 9.78 14.11 -19.69
CA LYS A 318 9.39 15.49 -19.37
C LYS A 318 10.43 16.22 -18.50
N PHE A 319 11.18 15.52 -17.66
CA PHE A 319 12.07 16.13 -16.67
C PHE A 319 13.49 15.58 -16.75
N HIS A 320 14.47 16.44 -16.49
CA HIS A 320 15.85 16.02 -16.28
C HIS A 320 16.01 15.54 -14.83
N ILE A 321 16.05 14.21 -14.66
CA ILE A 321 16.20 13.53 -13.37
C ILE A 321 17.60 12.94 -13.28
N GLY A 322 18.17 12.95 -12.06
CA GLY A 322 19.44 12.30 -11.75
C GLY A 322 19.46 10.84 -12.21
N LYS A 323 20.62 10.39 -12.71
CA LYS A 323 20.78 9.02 -13.20
C LYS A 323 21.53 8.18 -12.18
N GLY A 324 21.09 6.95 -12.02
CA GLY A 324 21.75 5.91 -11.25
C GLY A 324 21.77 4.60 -12.02
N TYR A 325 22.61 3.68 -11.58
CA TYR A 325 22.72 2.37 -12.19
C TYR A 325 21.58 1.46 -11.70
N VAL A 326 20.80 0.93 -12.65
CA VAL A 326 19.70 -0.01 -12.36
C VAL A 326 20.20 -1.42 -12.68
N THR A 327 20.47 -2.19 -11.63
CA THR A 327 21.04 -3.55 -11.72
C THR A 327 20.18 -4.50 -12.55
N THR A 328 18.86 -4.48 -12.35
CA THR A 328 17.90 -5.34 -13.07
C THR A 328 17.89 -5.13 -14.59
N ARG A 329 18.39 -3.98 -15.07
CA ARG A 329 18.47 -3.65 -16.50
C ARG A 329 19.89 -3.50 -17.01
N ASN A 330 20.89 -3.61 -16.12
CA ASN A 330 22.30 -3.39 -16.40
C ASN A 330 22.57 -2.06 -17.14
N LYS A 331 21.90 -0.97 -16.75
CA LYS A 331 21.98 0.34 -17.42
C LYS A 331 21.87 1.50 -16.45
N TYR A 332 22.52 2.62 -16.79
CA TYR A 332 22.27 3.90 -16.13
C TYR A 332 20.96 4.50 -16.64
N MET A 333 20.04 4.76 -15.71
CA MET A 333 18.70 5.27 -16.01
C MET A 333 18.34 6.40 -15.06
N ARG A 334 17.36 7.21 -15.47
CA ARG A 334 16.71 8.16 -14.56
C ARG A 334 16.08 7.36 -13.42
N CYS A 335 16.42 7.71 -12.20
CA CYS A 335 15.95 6.98 -11.03
C CYS A 335 15.92 7.86 -9.79
N GLU A 336 15.33 7.29 -8.75
CA GLU A 336 15.38 7.77 -7.38
C GLU A 336 15.90 6.63 -6.52
N LYS A 337 16.35 6.91 -5.30
CA LYS A 337 16.91 5.89 -4.43
C LYS A 337 16.28 5.89 -3.06
N LEU A 338 16.18 4.69 -2.48
CA LEU A 338 15.86 4.46 -1.07
C LEU A 338 17.06 3.80 -0.41
N PHE A 339 17.48 4.34 0.73
CA PHE A 339 18.54 3.78 1.55
C PHE A 339 17.90 3.22 2.81
N TYR A 340 18.13 1.95 3.07
CA TYR A 340 17.55 1.28 4.25
C TYR A 340 18.64 0.85 5.22
N ALA A 341 18.30 0.91 6.50
CA ALA A 341 18.98 0.16 7.56
C ALA A 341 18.13 -1.07 7.88
N TYR A 342 18.74 -2.25 7.87
CA TYR A 342 18.06 -3.53 8.04
C TYR A 342 18.79 -4.37 9.08
N ASP A 343 18.10 -4.71 10.19
CA ASP A 343 18.62 -5.67 11.15
C ASP A 343 18.53 -7.08 10.56
N VAL A 344 19.70 -7.67 10.34
CA VAL A 344 19.86 -8.98 9.73
C VAL A 344 19.41 -10.10 10.66
N LEU A 345 19.52 -9.90 11.98
CA LEU A 345 19.18 -10.93 12.97
C LEU A 345 17.67 -11.02 13.15
N ALA A 346 16.99 -9.90 13.40
CA ALA A 346 15.53 -9.90 13.48
C ALA A 346 14.86 -10.03 12.10
N GLY A 347 15.59 -9.77 11.02
CA GLY A 347 15.03 -9.69 9.67
C GLY A 347 14.02 -8.54 9.56
N ARG A 348 14.37 -7.35 10.07
CA ARG A 348 13.47 -6.19 10.16
C ARG A 348 14.13 -4.92 9.63
N TYR A 349 13.33 -4.10 8.94
CA TYR A 349 13.75 -2.75 8.59
C TYR A 349 13.74 -1.84 9.81
N LEU A 350 14.80 -1.03 9.97
CA LEU A 350 14.97 -0.10 11.08
C LEU A 350 14.72 1.35 10.67
N ALA A 351 15.16 1.74 9.47
CA ALA A 351 15.01 3.10 8.96
C ALA A 351 15.06 3.15 7.44
N VAL A 352 14.57 4.26 6.87
CA VAL A 352 14.69 4.57 5.44
C VAL A 352 15.03 6.04 5.20
N ARG A 353 15.74 6.32 4.12
CA ARG A 353 15.90 7.66 3.57
C ARG A 353 15.78 7.65 2.06
N ALA A 354 14.99 8.57 1.51
CA ALA A 354 14.89 8.75 0.06
C ALA A 354 15.86 9.83 -0.44
N ALA A 355 16.44 9.64 -1.61
CA ALA A 355 17.31 10.61 -2.25
C ALA A 355 17.17 10.62 -3.79
N PRO A 356 17.67 11.67 -4.46
CA PRO A 356 17.85 11.70 -5.90
C PRO A 356 18.71 10.52 -6.43
N GLY A 357 18.62 10.27 -7.74
CA GLY A 357 19.28 9.11 -8.37
C GLY A 357 20.81 9.14 -8.42
N ASP A 358 21.42 10.32 -8.27
CA ASP A 358 22.87 10.55 -8.27
C ASP A 358 23.52 10.43 -6.88
N THR A 359 22.74 10.43 -5.80
CA THR A 359 23.23 10.12 -4.44
C THR A 359 23.69 8.67 -4.35
N GLY A 360 24.86 8.40 -3.79
CA GLY A 360 25.40 7.05 -3.59
C GLY A 360 25.32 6.57 -2.14
N LEU A 361 25.50 5.26 -1.93
CA LEU A 361 25.58 4.68 -0.59
C LEU A 361 26.73 5.28 0.25
N GLY A 362 27.86 5.64 -0.37
CA GLY A 362 28.95 6.34 0.31
C GLY A 362 28.54 7.68 0.93
N ASP A 363 27.63 8.44 0.29
CA ASP A 363 27.13 9.72 0.82
C ASP A 363 26.22 9.53 2.04
N MET A 364 25.57 8.36 2.13
CA MET A 364 24.55 8.05 3.12
C MET A 364 25.04 7.15 4.26
N ALA A 365 26.17 6.45 4.10
CA ALA A 365 26.62 5.43 5.03
C ALA A 365 26.85 5.98 6.45
N VAL A 366 27.69 7.01 6.61
CA VAL A 366 27.97 7.64 7.92
C VAL A 366 26.69 8.21 8.57
N PRO A 367 25.84 8.98 7.87
CA PRO A 367 24.56 9.45 8.43
C PRO A 367 23.66 8.31 8.94
N LEU A 368 23.55 7.21 8.21
CA LEU A 368 22.70 6.08 8.58
C LEU A 368 23.25 5.33 9.81
N VAL A 369 24.56 5.08 9.88
CA VAL A 369 25.19 4.44 11.05
C VAL A 369 25.05 5.33 12.28
N ARG A 370 25.32 6.64 12.16
CA ARG A 370 25.10 7.59 13.27
C ARG A 370 23.65 7.62 13.74
N GLN A 371 22.69 7.50 12.82
CA GLN A 371 21.28 7.39 13.20
C GLN A 371 21.01 6.12 14.01
N THR A 372 21.50 4.96 13.57
CA THR A 372 21.35 3.69 14.29
C THR A 372 22.00 3.75 15.68
N LEU A 373 23.22 4.28 15.80
CA LEU A 373 23.90 4.41 17.09
C LEU A 373 23.14 5.34 18.05
N ARG A 374 22.67 6.49 17.57
CA ARG A 374 22.00 7.51 18.42
C ARG A 374 20.58 7.12 18.81
N ARG A 375 19.82 6.52 17.88
CA ARG A 375 18.39 6.23 18.07
C ARG A 375 18.14 4.79 18.50
N GLY A 376 18.89 3.85 17.94
CA GLY A 376 18.84 2.44 18.31
C GLY A 376 19.56 2.14 19.61
N GLN A 377 20.58 2.92 19.97
CA GLN A 377 21.41 2.72 21.17
C GLN A 377 21.80 1.25 21.41
N PRO A 378 22.31 0.52 20.40
CA PRO A 378 22.76 -0.83 20.62
C PRO A 378 23.96 -0.84 21.57
N ARG A 379 24.10 -1.92 22.35
CA ARG A 379 25.32 -2.17 23.14
C ARG A 379 26.52 -2.29 22.21
N TYR A 380 26.34 -2.96 21.08
CA TYR A 380 27.34 -3.12 20.03
C TYR A 380 26.67 -3.17 18.65
N LEU A 381 27.28 -2.55 17.64
CA LEU A 381 26.81 -2.55 16.26
C LEU A 381 27.88 -3.09 15.32
N HIS A 382 27.55 -4.09 14.52
CA HIS A 382 28.32 -4.48 13.34
C HIS A 382 27.59 -4.04 12.08
N ALA A 383 28.13 -3.03 11.40
CA ALA A 383 27.56 -2.45 10.18
C ALA A 383 28.11 -3.14 8.92
N LEU A 384 27.20 -3.61 8.06
CA LEU A 384 27.53 -4.29 6.80
C LEU A 384 27.18 -3.44 5.58
N PHE A 385 28.12 -3.29 4.64
CA PHE A 385 27.93 -2.52 3.42
C PHE A 385 28.38 -3.24 2.16
N ASP A 386 27.64 -3.09 1.07
CA ASP A 386 28.18 -3.47 -0.23
C ASP A 386 29.22 -2.44 -0.75
N ALA A 387 29.88 -2.77 -1.86
CA ALA A 387 30.89 -1.95 -2.53
C ALA A 387 30.39 -0.56 -2.94
N GLY A 388 29.07 -0.33 -2.97
CA GLY A 388 28.48 0.99 -3.15
C GLY A 388 28.94 2.01 -2.11
N ALA A 389 29.24 1.59 -0.87
CA ALA A 389 29.72 2.46 0.19
C ALA A 389 31.20 2.85 0.00
N GLY A 390 32.00 1.98 -0.62
CA GLY A 390 33.45 2.16 -0.81
C GLY A 390 33.85 2.60 -2.21
N LYS A 391 33.01 3.38 -2.91
CA LYS A 391 33.34 3.90 -4.26
C LYS A 391 34.48 4.93 -4.24
N SER A 392 34.72 5.60 -3.12
CA SER A 392 35.90 6.44 -2.94
C SER A 392 36.61 6.03 -1.65
N ASP A 393 37.92 6.21 -1.63
CA ASP A 393 38.73 5.94 -0.45
C ASP A 393 38.38 6.87 0.71
N ALA A 394 38.02 8.12 0.42
CA ALA A 394 37.50 9.05 1.42
C ALA A 394 36.21 8.53 2.09
N ALA A 395 35.32 7.84 1.36
CA ALA A 395 34.13 7.25 1.95
C ALA A 395 34.45 6.03 2.83
N VAL A 396 35.46 5.23 2.45
CA VAL A 396 35.98 4.16 3.30
C VAL A 396 36.57 4.76 4.58
N ARG A 397 37.46 5.76 4.46
CA ARG A 397 38.09 6.43 5.60
C ARG A 397 37.08 7.05 6.55
N ALA A 398 36.07 7.76 6.05
CA ALA A 398 35.03 8.35 6.89
C ALA A 398 34.24 7.33 7.73
N LEU A 399 34.08 6.09 7.24
CA LEU A 399 33.49 5.00 8.00
C LEU A 399 34.48 4.45 9.04
N TRP A 400 35.76 4.30 8.70
CA TRP A 400 36.80 3.90 9.64
C TRP A 400 36.94 4.90 10.78
N ASP A 401 36.98 6.20 10.48
CA ASP A 401 37.04 7.26 11.47
C ASP A 401 35.82 7.20 12.41
N LEU A 402 34.63 6.91 11.88
CA LEU A 402 33.43 6.71 12.71
C LEU A 402 33.55 5.47 13.62
N ALA A 403 34.14 4.39 13.14
CA ALA A 403 34.39 3.18 13.94
C ALA A 403 35.39 3.48 15.06
N ASP A 404 36.46 4.20 14.74
CA ASP A 404 37.48 4.65 15.70
C ASP A 404 36.88 5.57 16.77
N GLU A 405 36.08 6.57 16.37
CA GLU A 405 35.31 7.47 17.25
C GLU A 405 34.36 6.70 18.21
N SER A 406 33.84 5.56 17.74
CA SER A 406 32.78 4.80 18.43
C SER A 406 33.29 3.55 19.13
N ARG A 407 34.60 3.29 19.17
CA ARG A 407 35.14 2.08 19.81
C ARG A 407 34.82 2.03 21.31
N PRO A 408 34.57 0.83 21.88
CA PRO A 408 34.54 -0.50 21.23
C PRO A 408 33.16 -0.88 20.66
N ARG A 409 32.24 0.08 20.45
CA ARG A 409 30.81 -0.19 20.20
C ARG A 409 30.43 -0.36 18.73
N LEU A 410 31.35 -0.16 17.79
CA LEU A 410 31.07 -0.20 16.36
C LEU A 410 32.16 -0.97 15.63
N ASP A 411 31.75 -1.97 14.86
CA ASP A 411 32.53 -2.54 13.77
C ASP A 411 31.87 -2.36 12.42
N ILE A 412 32.71 -2.31 11.39
CA ILE A 412 32.31 -2.14 10.00
C ILE A 412 32.92 -3.26 9.18
N THR A 413 32.12 -3.86 8.31
CA THR A 413 32.60 -4.72 7.23
C THR A 413 31.95 -4.27 5.92
N MET A 414 32.78 -4.05 4.90
CA MET A 414 32.31 -3.68 3.57
C MET A 414 32.99 -4.47 2.48
N ARG A 415 32.30 -4.73 1.36
CA ARG A 415 32.96 -5.24 0.16
C ARG A 415 33.80 -4.14 -0.48
N ALA A 416 35.07 -4.40 -0.74
CA ALA A 416 35.94 -3.43 -1.38
C ALA A 416 35.65 -3.29 -2.88
N CYS A 417 35.76 -2.07 -3.40
CA CYS A 417 35.73 -1.82 -4.84
C CYS A 417 36.96 -2.45 -5.52
N ARG A 418 36.73 -3.16 -6.63
CA ARG A 418 37.77 -3.91 -7.34
C ARG A 418 38.47 -3.05 -8.39
N TYR A 419 39.26 -2.08 -7.94
CA TYR A 419 40.13 -1.32 -8.84
C TYR A 419 41.24 -2.22 -9.42
N PRO A 420 41.69 -1.99 -10.67
CA PRO A 420 42.68 -2.86 -11.32
C PRO A 420 43.98 -3.02 -10.51
N HIS A 421 44.53 -1.92 -9.97
CA HIS A 421 45.76 -1.95 -9.18
C HIS A 421 45.60 -2.76 -7.87
N ARG A 422 44.51 -2.57 -7.12
CA ARG A 422 44.19 -3.37 -5.92
C ARG A 422 44.02 -4.84 -6.26
N SER A 423 43.30 -5.11 -7.34
CA SER A 423 43.05 -6.48 -7.79
C SER A 423 44.34 -7.19 -8.18
N ALA A 424 45.31 -6.48 -8.74
CA ALA A 424 46.64 -7.03 -9.03
C ALA A 424 47.38 -7.38 -7.73
N MET A 425 47.39 -6.47 -6.74
CA MET A 425 48.01 -6.71 -5.43
C MET A 425 47.39 -7.93 -4.72
N TRP A 426 46.06 -8.01 -4.64
CA TRP A 426 45.38 -9.13 -3.97
C TRP A 426 45.61 -10.48 -4.68
N LYS A 427 45.78 -10.46 -6.02
CA LYS A 427 46.09 -11.67 -6.80
C LYS A 427 47.55 -12.09 -6.69
N ALA A 428 48.43 -11.18 -6.31
CA ALA A 428 49.85 -11.44 -6.10
C ALA A 428 50.15 -12.08 -4.73
N LEU A 429 49.16 -12.17 -3.83
CA LEU A 429 49.32 -12.84 -2.54
C LEU A 429 49.79 -14.30 -2.75
N PRO A 430 50.82 -14.74 -2.00
CA PRO A 430 51.32 -16.11 -2.02
C PRO A 430 50.22 -17.15 -1.72
N ARG A 431 50.30 -18.32 -2.36
CA ARG A 431 49.26 -19.35 -2.26
C ARG A 431 49.16 -19.96 -0.86
N ASP A 432 50.27 -20.03 -0.15
CA ASP A 432 50.43 -20.53 1.21
C ASP A 432 49.81 -19.61 2.27
N GLN A 433 49.52 -18.35 1.93
CA GLN A 433 48.75 -17.46 2.80
C GLN A 433 47.24 -17.71 2.77
N PHE A 434 46.77 -18.54 1.84
CA PHE A 434 45.34 -18.86 1.72
C PHE A 434 44.99 -20.11 2.52
N THR A 435 44.05 -19.96 3.45
CA THR A 435 43.37 -21.09 4.10
C THR A 435 42.21 -21.55 3.22
N VAL A 436 42.10 -22.87 3.02
CA VAL A 436 41.06 -23.49 2.17
C VAL A 436 39.87 -23.91 3.02
N TYR A 437 38.68 -23.56 2.55
CA TYR A 437 37.40 -23.94 3.11
C TYR A 437 36.53 -24.58 2.04
N THR A 438 35.68 -25.51 2.46
CA THR A 438 34.76 -26.21 1.58
C THR A 438 33.34 -26.02 2.10
N GLU A 439 32.45 -25.61 1.21
CA GLU A 439 31.03 -25.45 1.49
C GLU A 439 30.21 -26.41 0.63
N PRO A 440 29.07 -26.92 1.12
CA PRO A 440 28.16 -27.70 0.31
C PRO A 440 27.72 -26.95 -0.95
N GLY A 441 27.53 -27.68 -2.04
CA GLY A 441 26.98 -27.11 -3.27
C GLY A 441 25.55 -26.57 -3.09
N PRO A 442 25.07 -25.69 -4.00
CA PRO A 442 23.79 -24.98 -3.84
C PRO A 442 22.53 -25.84 -3.96
N TYR A 443 22.64 -27.13 -4.31
CA TYR A 443 21.53 -28.09 -4.39
C TYR A 443 22.03 -29.52 -4.15
N VAL A 444 21.11 -30.46 -3.90
CA VAL A 444 21.45 -31.86 -3.64
C VAL A 444 22.21 -32.46 -4.82
N GLY A 445 23.37 -33.07 -4.57
CA GLY A 445 24.26 -33.61 -5.59
C GLY A 445 25.11 -32.56 -6.32
N ALA A 446 24.93 -31.26 -6.01
CA ALA A 446 25.86 -30.24 -6.45
C ALA A 446 27.20 -30.46 -5.74
N PRO A 447 28.30 -30.42 -6.49
CA PRO A 447 29.59 -30.71 -5.91
C PRO A 447 30.12 -29.48 -5.12
N ASP A 448 30.92 -29.74 -4.10
CA ASP A 448 31.28 -28.74 -3.10
C ASP A 448 31.98 -27.50 -3.66
N LYS A 449 31.75 -26.37 -3.00
CA LYS A 449 32.33 -25.09 -3.35
C LYS A 449 33.59 -24.85 -2.54
N GLU A 450 34.73 -24.72 -3.22
CA GLU A 450 36.00 -24.37 -2.59
C GLU A 450 36.15 -22.84 -2.49
N ILE A 451 36.47 -22.37 -1.29
CA ILE A 451 36.71 -20.97 -0.98
C ILE A 451 38.07 -20.87 -0.31
N ARG A 452 38.88 -19.92 -0.77
CA ARG A 452 40.19 -19.63 -0.21
C ARG A 452 40.17 -18.26 0.44
N LEU A 453 40.55 -18.18 1.72
CA LEU A 453 40.62 -16.92 2.47
C LEU A 453 42.07 -16.59 2.80
N ALA A 454 42.46 -15.34 2.58
CA ALA A 454 43.71 -14.78 3.07
C ALA A 454 43.43 -13.45 3.79
N GLU A 455 44.26 -13.13 4.77
CA GLU A 455 44.23 -11.85 5.47
C GLU A 455 45.44 -11.00 5.06
N THR A 456 45.20 -9.71 4.81
CA THR A 456 46.22 -8.72 4.44
C THR A 456 45.77 -7.33 4.89
N THR A 457 46.57 -6.31 4.65
CA THR A 457 46.14 -4.90 4.74
C THR A 457 46.09 -4.26 3.36
N THR A 458 45.30 -3.18 3.21
CA THR A 458 45.24 -2.36 2.00
C THR A 458 45.44 -0.89 2.38
N VAL A 459 46.44 -0.24 1.77
CA VAL A 459 46.65 1.21 1.92
C VAL A 459 45.67 1.95 1.00
N LEU A 460 44.91 2.90 1.55
CA LEU A 460 44.03 3.74 0.73
C LEU A 460 44.85 4.86 0.06
N LYS A 461 44.27 5.50 -0.95
CA LYS A 461 44.95 6.57 -1.68
C LYS A 461 45.34 7.71 -0.73
N ASP A 462 46.57 8.20 -0.90
CA ASP A 462 47.13 9.33 -0.15
C ASP A 462 47.31 9.06 1.37
N GLU A 463 47.38 7.78 1.76
CA GLU A 463 47.59 7.33 3.15
C GLU A 463 48.89 6.53 3.32
N SER A 464 49.35 6.39 4.57
CA SER A 464 50.53 5.61 4.93
C SER A 464 50.22 4.15 5.26
N ALA A 465 51.26 3.32 5.43
CA ALA A 465 51.12 1.91 5.77
C ALA A 465 50.51 1.70 7.17
N GLU A 466 50.75 2.62 8.10
CA GLU A 466 50.19 2.60 9.47
C GLU A 466 48.67 2.82 9.48
N GLN A 467 48.15 3.47 8.43
CA GLN A 467 46.71 3.75 8.27
C GLN A 467 45.99 2.65 7.48
N ALA A 468 46.71 1.61 7.03
CA ALA A 468 46.17 0.58 6.16
C ALA A 468 44.95 -0.12 6.77
N VAL A 469 43.94 -0.39 5.94
CA VAL A 469 42.72 -1.07 6.38
C VAL A 469 42.89 -2.58 6.33
N ARG A 470 42.49 -3.27 7.41
CA ARG A 470 42.45 -4.73 7.45
C ARG A 470 41.54 -5.26 6.34
N THR A 471 42.06 -6.22 5.58
CA THR A 471 41.44 -6.71 4.35
C THR A 471 41.40 -8.24 4.35
N ILE A 472 40.20 -8.81 4.23
CA ILE A 472 39.99 -10.24 4.03
C ILE A 472 39.75 -10.52 2.55
N ILE A 473 40.61 -11.34 1.95
CA ILE A 473 40.51 -11.72 0.54
C ILE A 473 39.79 -13.06 0.44
N CYS A 474 38.54 -13.04 0.00
CA CYS A 474 37.79 -14.25 -0.34
C CYS A 474 37.91 -14.56 -1.84
N ARG A 475 38.53 -15.69 -2.17
CA ARG A 475 38.62 -16.24 -3.52
C ARG A 475 37.74 -17.48 -3.62
N GLU A 476 36.63 -17.36 -4.33
CA GLU A 476 35.75 -18.48 -4.68
C GLU A 476 36.28 -19.14 -5.96
N MET A 477 36.65 -20.41 -5.85
CA MET A 477 37.20 -21.19 -6.95
C MET A 477 36.10 -21.54 -7.96
N ALA A 478 36.30 -21.16 -9.21
CA ALA A 478 35.36 -21.47 -10.27
C ALA A 478 35.69 -22.84 -10.89
N ARG A 479 34.65 -23.63 -11.17
CA ARG A 479 34.81 -24.93 -11.84
C ARG A 479 34.92 -24.75 -13.36
N GLY A 480 35.81 -25.53 -13.98
CA GLY A 480 36.02 -25.54 -15.43
C GLY A 480 36.72 -24.27 -15.95
N PRO A 481 36.47 -23.86 -17.21
CA PRO A 481 37.18 -22.72 -17.83
C PRO A 481 36.75 -21.33 -17.27
N LYS A 482 35.94 -21.29 -16.22
CA LYS A 482 35.43 -20.05 -15.63
C LYS A 482 36.50 -19.42 -14.74
N LYS A 483 36.55 -18.08 -14.73
CA LYS A 483 37.44 -17.32 -13.86
C LYS A 483 36.95 -17.37 -12.42
N ASP A 484 37.88 -17.53 -11.48
CA ASP A 484 37.62 -17.41 -10.05
C ASP A 484 36.99 -16.06 -9.69
N ARG A 485 36.16 -16.07 -8.65
CA ARG A 485 35.48 -14.87 -8.16
C ARG A 485 36.20 -14.34 -6.93
N TRP A 486 36.54 -13.05 -6.98
CA TRP A 486 37.23 -12.36 -5.90
C TRP A 486 36.28 -11.43 -5.18
N HIS A 487 36.21 -11.59 -3.85
CA HIS A 487 35.34 -10.90 -2.91
C HIS A 487 36.16 -10.31 -1.76
N PRO A 488 36.95 -9.25 -2.01
CA PRO A 488 37.71 -8.57 -0.97
C PRO A 488 36.76 -7.83 -0.01
N LEU A 489 37.02 -7.95 1.30
CA LEU A 489 36.27 -7.29 2.36
C LEU A 489 37.22 -6.42 3.16
N PHE A 490 36.89 -5.14 3.33
CA PHE A 490 37.54 -4.30 4.34
C PHE A 490 36.78 -4.45 5.66
N THR A 491 37.49 -4.53 6.78
CA THR A 491 36.84 -4.62 8.09
C THR A 491 37.60 -3.92 9.21
N THR A 492 36.88 -3.38 10.19
CA THR A 492 37.45 -2.86 11.44
C THR A 492 37.44 -3.88 12.57
N ALA A 493 36.80 -5.05 12.35
CA ALA A 493 36.72 -6.11 13.35
C ALA A 493 38.10 -6.47 13.88
N SER A 494 38.18 -6.75 15.18
CA SER A 494 39.43 -7.04 15.88
C SER A 494 40.23 -8.17 15.20
N ALA A 495 41.55 -8.17 15.39
CA ALA A 495 42.41 -9.22 14.87
C ALA A 495 42.05 -10.63 15.39
N GLU A 496 41.32 -10.72 16.50
CA GLU A 496 40.80 -11.98 17.05
C GLU A 496 39.67 -12.58 16.18
N ALA A 497 38.89 -11.74 15.49
CA ALA A 497 37.83 -12.21 14.60
C ALA A 497 38.43 -12.91 13.38
N GLN A 498 38.13 -14.19 13.20
CA GLN A 498 38.74 -14.98 12.13
C GLN A 498 38.21 -14.58 10.75
N PRO A 499 39.02 -14.68 9.67
CA PRO A 499 38.58 -14.38 8.30
C PRO A 499 37.27 -15.07 7.88
N GLN A 500 37.06 -16.31 8.33
CA GLN A 500 35.85 -17.07 8.06
C GLN A 500 34.61 -16.47 8.75
N GLU A 501 34.75 -16.01 10.00
CA GLU A 501 33.66 -15.37 10.75
C GLU A 501 33.24 -14.06 10.09
N VAL A 502 34.21 -13.22 9.70
CA VAL A 502 33.96 -11.96 8.97
C VAL A 502 33.22 -12.23 7.65
N LEU A 503 33.62 -13.27 6.91
CA LEU A 503 32.94 -13.66 5.67
C LEU A 503 31.49 -14.12 5.93
N ASN A 504 31.27 -14.94 6.95
CA ASN A 504 29.95 -15.46 7.30
C ASN A 504 29.00 -14.32 7.71
N LEU A 505 29.46 -13.40 8.56
CA LEU A 505 28.73 -12.20 8.93
C LEU A 505 28.39 -11.36 7.69
N PHE A 506 29.37 -11.11 6.83
CA PHE A 506 29.16 -10.32 5.62
C PHE A 506 28.11 -10.92 4.67
N ARG A 507 28.08 -12.25 4.53
CA ARG A 507 27.11 -12.95 3.66
C ARG A 507 25.67 -12.85 4.15
N ALA A 508 25.45 -12.69 5.45
CA ALA A 508 24.12 -12.56 6.03
C ALA A 508 23.37 -11.30 5.51
N ARG A 509 24.08 -10.30 4.98
CA ARG A 509 23.48 -9.13 4.30
C ARG A 509 22.53 -9.50 3.16
N GLN A 510 22.66 -10.69 2.56
CA GLN A 510 21.80 -11.15 1.48
C GLN A 510 20.31 -11.18 1.90
N HIS A 511 20.02 -11.31 3.20
CA HIS A 511 18.65 -11.22 3.72
C HIS A 511 18.00 -9.86 3.46
N HIS A 512 18.77 -8.76 3.52
CA HIS A 512 18.27 -7.42 3.19
C HIS A 512 17.84 -7.33 1.72
N GLU A 513 18.62 -7.89 0.79
CA GLU A 513 18.25 -7.92 -0.63
C GLU A 513 16.98 -8.75 -0.87
N GLN A 514 16.80 -9.88 -0.17
CA GLN A 514 15.56 -10.66 -0.28
C GLN A 514 14.35 -9.89 0.27
N ALA A 515 14.50 -9.19 1.40
CA ALA A 515 13.45 -8.34 1.95
C ALA A 515 13.05 -7.23 0.96
N TYR A 516 14.03 -6.60 0.28
CA TYR A 516 13.73 -5.59 -0.72
C TYR A 516 12.95 -6.15 -1.91
N ARG A 517 13.29 -7.37 -2.36
CA ARG A 517 12.53 -8.05 -3.42
C ARG A 517 11.06 -8.28 -3.03
N VAL A 518 10.77 -8.58 -1.77
CA VAL A 518 9.37 -8.65 -1.27
C VAL A 518 8.68 -7.30 -1.45
N GLY A 519 9.33 -6.20 -1.06
CA GLY A 519 8.79 -4.86 -1.26
C GLY A 519 8.48 -4.54 -2.74
N VAL A 520 9.34 -4.96 -3.66
CA VAL A 520 9.13 -4.78 -5.10
C VAL A 520 7.98 -5.65 -5.63
N TYR A 521 8.02 -6.97 -5.41
CA TYR A 521 7.12 -7.91 -6.07
C TYR A 521 5.78 -8.07 -5.36
N ASP A 522 5.77 -8.10 -4.02
CA ASP A 522 4.55 -8.30 -3.26
C ASP A 522 3.86 -6.96 -2.96
N GLU A 523 4.62 -5.92 -2.66
CA GLU A 523 4.09 -4.63 -2.17
C GLU A 523 4.13 -3.51 -3.23
N CYS A 524 4.57 -3.82 -4.46
CA CYS A 524 4.51 -2.90 -5.60
C CYS A 524 5.30 -1.58 -5.39
N LEU A 525 6.46 -1.64 -4.72
CA LEU A 525 7.28 -0.46 -4.41
C LEU A 525 7.61 0.41 -5.65
N ASP A 526 7.75 -0.19 -6.83
CA ASP A 526 7.98 0.55 -8.09
C ASP A 526 6.86 1.54 -8.44
N ALA A 527 5.65 1.35 -7.88
CA ALA A 527 4.52 2.25 -8.03
C ALA A 527 4.53 3.44 -7.03
N ALA A 528 5.57 3.58 -6.21
CA ALA A 528 5.76 4.72 -5.33
C ALA A 528 5.71 6.05 -6.12
N PRO A 529 5.16 7.13 -5.53
CA PRO A 529 5.10 8.43 -6.17
C PRO A 529 6.51 8.93 -6.50
N CYS A 530 6.65 9.54 -7.67
CA CYS A 530 7.85 10.26 -8.06
C CYS A 530 8.08 11.42 -7.07
N GLY A 531 9.28 11.52 -6.53
CA GLY A 531 9.72 12.62 -5.66
C GLY A 531 9.98 13.92 -6.42
N TYR A 532 10.16 13.88 -7.74
CA TYR A 532 10.24 15.10 -8.53
C TYR A 532 8.88 15.77 -8.77
N ASP A 533 8.85 17.08 -8.56
CA ASP A 533 7.69 17.92 -8.78
C ASP A 533 7.35 18.03 -10.28
N LYS A 534 6.15 17.55 -10.64
CA LYS A 534 5.66 17.57 -12.04
C LYS A 534 5.19 18.95 -12.51
N GLU A 535 5.07 19.90 -11.60
CA GLU A 535 4.68 21.28 -11.81
C GLU A 535 5.88 22.23 -11.69
N SER A 536 7.11 21.69 -11.59
CA SER A 536 8.32 22.50 -11.55
C SER A 536 8.39 23.46 -12.77
N PRO A 537 8.60 24.77 -12.56
CA PRO A 537 8.62 25.76 -13.63
C PRO A 537 9.81 25.57 -14.58
N GLU A 538 10.90 24.97 -14.08
CA GLU A 538 12.09 24.60 -14.85
C GLU A 538 12.18 23.08 -15.01
N PRO A 539 11.76 22.50 -16.16
CA PRO A 539 11.79 21.05 -16.37
C PRO A 539 13.20 20.44 -16.41
N LEU A 540 14.23 21.27 -16.68
CA LEU A 540 15.64 20.89 -16.68
C LEU A 540 16.24 20.85 -15.27
N ARG A 541 15.59 21.49 -14.29
CA ARG A 541 15.99 21.50 -12.88
C ARG A 541 14.75 21.28 -12.02
N PRO A 542 14.10 20.10 -12.14
CA PRO A 542 12.88 19.83 -11.42
C PRO A 542 13.11 19.87 -9.90
N ARG A 543 12.23 20.55 -9.17
CA ARG A 543 12.27 20.52 -7.70
C ARG A 543 12.18 19.08 -7.19
N TRP A 544 13.03 18.74 -6.24
CA TRP A 544 13.02 17.46 -5.55
C TRP A 544 12.21 17.54 -4.24
N GLN A 545 11.22 16.68 -4.10
CA GLN A 545 10.37 16.54 -2.91
C GLN A 545 10.48 15.12 -2.35
N ARG A 546 11.26 14.98 -1.28
CA ARG A 546 11.55 13.68 -0.65
C ARG A 546 10.32 12.99 -0.05
N GLY A 547 9.35 13.78 0.44
CA GLY A 547 8.29 13.30 1.35
C GLY A 547 7.48 12.13 0.81
N GLY A 548 6.89 12.26 -0.38
CA GLY A 548 6.05 11.21 -0.95
C GLY A 548 6.77 9.88 -1.17
N LEU A 549 7.98 9.93 -1.74
CA LEU A 549 8.79 8.73 -1.98
C LEU A 549 9.23 8.07 -0.67
N GLN A 550 9.76 8.87 0.28
CA GLN A 550 10.20 8.36 1.57
C GLN A 550 9.03 7.76 2.36
N MET A 551 7.86 8.39 2.34
CA MET A 551 6.68 7.89 3.04
C MET A 551 6.28 6.51 2.53
N ILE A 552 6.13 6.34 1.21
CA ILE A 552 5.72 5.05 0.65
C ILE A 552 6.82 4.00 0.82
N GLY A 553 8.10 4.37 0.63
CA GLY A 553 9.22 3.48 0.92
C GLY A 553 9.23 3.01 2.38
N TRP A 554 8.87 3.89 3.32
CA TRP A 554 8.78 3.51 4.73
C TRP A 554 7.57 2.64 5.05
N LEU A 555 6.40 2.95 4.47
CA LEU A 555 5.21 2.13 4.66
C LEU A 555 5.39 0.70 4.13
N VAL A 556 6.12 0.51 3.04
CA VAL A 556 6.52 -0.83 2.56
C VAL A 556 7.34 -1.57 3.62
N ALA A 557 8.35 -0.92 4.18
CA ALA A 557 9.14 -1.53 5.27
C ALA A 557 8.33 -1.84 6.53
N LEU A 558 7.40 -0.95 6.91
CA LEU A 558 6.52 -1.15 8.06
C LEU A 558 5.52 -2.30 7.84
N VAL A 559 4.92 -2.41 6.65
CA VAL A 559 4.01 -3.51 6.31
C VAL A 559 4.78 -4.83 6.22
N TYR A 560 5.97 -4.85 5.64
CA TYR A 560 6.88 -6.00 5.67
C TYR A 560 7.13 -6.48 7.10
N ASN A 561 7.53 -5.58 8.01
CA ASN A 561 7.79 -5.91 9.41
C ASN A 561 6.53 -6.45 10.10
N ALA A 562 5.39 -5.79 9.94
CA ALA A 562 4.13 -6.20 10.56
C ALA A 562 3.61 -7.55 10.03
N ALA A 563 3.80 -7.83 8.74
CA ALA A 563 3.47 -9.11 8.14
C ALA A 563 4.36 -10.23 8.68
N ALA A 564 5.65 -9.97 8.85
CA ALA A 564 6.56 -10.92 9.45
C ALA A 564 6.19 -11.22 10.92
N ASP A 565 5.86 -10.19 11.71
CA ASP A 565 5.40 -10.35 13.10
C ASP A 565 4.10 -11.15 13.17
N LEU A 566 3.12 -10.83 12.32
CA LEU A 566 1.89 -11.61 12.21
C LEU A 566 2.19 -13.06 11.86
N SER A 567 3.05 -13.31 10.87
CA SER A 567 3.38 -14.67 10.42
C SER A 567 3.94 -15.55 11.54
N SER A 568 4.72 -14.96 12.45
CA SER A 568 5.31 -15.65 13.61
C SER A 568 4.30 -15.95 14.72
N THR A 569 3.13 -15.32 14.72
CA THR A 569 2.07 -15.52 15.74
C THR A 569 0.97 -16.47 15.29
N LEU A 570 0.92 -16.82 14.00
CA LEU A 570 -0.04 -17.77 13.47
C LEU A 570 0.26 -19.17 13.99
N ALA A 571 -0.78 -19.94 14.34
CA ALA A 571 -0.60 -21.33 14.74
C ALA A 571 -0.20 -22.19 13.53
N GLY A 572 0.87 -22.99 13.69
CA GLY A 572 1.46 -23.82 12.63
C GLY A 572 2.78 -23.24 12.11
N ASP A 573 3.29 -23.80 11.00
CA ASP A 573 4.56 -23.37 10.39
C ASP A 573 4.32 -22.25 9.36
N PHE A 574 4.20 -21.01 9.86
CA PHE A 574 4.02 -19.81 9.03
C PHE A 574 5.15 -18.78 9.18
N ALA A 575 6.10 -19.01 10.09
CA ALA A 575 7.22 -18.11 10.31
C ALA A 575 7.98 -17.85 9.00
N GLY A 576 8.22 -16.57 8.70
CA GLY A 576 8.89 -16.16 7.45
C GLY A 576 7.97 -16.09 6.23
N SER A 577 6.65 -16.29 6.38
CA SER A 577 5.70 -16.06 5.29
C SER A 577 5.68 -14.59 4.89
N HIS A 578 5.99 -14.31 3.62
CA HIS A 578 5.96 -12.94 3.09
C HIS A 578 4.53 -12.43 2.87
N VAL A 579 4.41 -11.10 2.69
CA VAL A 579 3.13 -10.40 2.46
C VAL A 579 2.30 -11.05 1.36
N GLY A 580 2.89 -11.45 0.23
CA GLY A 580 2.18 -12.09 -0.87
C GLY A 580 1.56 -13.44 -0.49
N THR A 581 2.25 -14.24 0.33
CA THR A 581 1.73 -15.52 0.85
C THR A 581 0.57 -15.28 1.81
N LEU A 582 0.75 -14.37 2.77
CA LEU A 582 -0.31 -14.00 3.72
C LEU A 582 -1.51 -13.36 3.02
N ARG A 583 -1.29 -12.59 1.94
CA ARG A 583 -2.35 -12.01 1.12
C ARG A 583 -3.24 -13.07 0.50
N ARG A 584 -2.65 -14.06 -0.17
CA ARG A 584 -3.40 -15.16 -0.80
C ARG A 584 -4.09 -16.04 0.24
N LYS A 585 -3.46 -16.25 1.40
CA LYS A 585 -3.95 -17.22 2.38
C LYS A 585 -4.92 -16.63 3.40
N TYR A 586 -4.75 -15.37 3.80
CA TYR A 586 -5.45 -14.77 4.92
C TYR A 586 -6.01 -13.37 4.61
N PHE A 587 -5.25 -12.43 4.03
CA PHE A 587 -5.74 -11.04 3.91
C PHE A 587 -6.87 -10.88 2.90
N ASN A 588 -6.74 -11.44 1.70
CA ASN A 588 -7.76 -11.38 0.65
C ASN A 588 -8.75 -12.54 0.82
N ARG A 589 -9.28 -12.68 2.05
CA ARG A 589 -10.33 -13.65 2.36
C ARG A 589 -11.71 -12.98 2.34
N PRO A 590 -12.70 -13.62 1.69
CA PRO A 590 -14.08 -13.19 1.77
C PRO A 590 -14.61 -13.21 3.21
N GLY A 591 -15.53 -12.31 3.49
CA GLY A 591 -16.28 -12.30 4.74
C GLY A 591 -17.51 -11.41 4.68
N THR A 592 -18.27 -11.46 5.77
CA THR A 592 -19.48 -10.68 5.99
C THR A 592 -19.28 -9.73 7.16
N MET A 593 -19.67 -8.48 6.99
CA MET A 593 -19.64 -7.48 8.03
C MET A 593 -21.04 -7.22 8.58
N TYR A 594 -21.16 -7.18 9.90
CA TYR A 594 -22.37 -6.82 10.62
C TYR A 594 -22.10 -5.60 11.49
N GLN A 595 -23.02 -4.66 11.50
CA GLN A 595 -22.96 -3.48 12.35
C GLN A 595 -24.00 -3.60 13.48
N THR A 596 -23.54 -3.49 14.71
CA THR A 596 -24.39 -3.28 15.90
C THR A 596 -24.29 -1.81 16.33
N PRO A 597 -25.09 -1.34 17.30
CA PRO A 597 -24.92 0.02 17.81
C PRO A 597 -23.55 0.29 18.47
N GLN A 598 -22.79 -0.75 18.85
CA GLN A 598 -21.52 -0.64 19.57
C GLN A 598 -20.34 -1.30 18.85
N ALA A 599 -20.56 -2.04 17.77
CA ALA A 599 -19.49 -2.81 17.12
C ALA A 599 -19.67 -3.00 15.63
N LEU A 600 -18.53 -3.13 14.94
CA LEU A 600 -18.45 -3.74 13.62
C LEU A 600 -17.88 -5.15 13.80
N ILE A 601 -18.66 -6.16 13.43
CA ILE A 601 -18.25 -7.56 13.44
C ILE A 601 -17.86 -7.95 12.02
N VAL A 602 -16.61 -8.38 11.82
CA VAL A 602 -16.13 -8.94 10.56
C VAL A 602 -16.05 -10.45 10.72
N ASN A 603 -17.00 -11.14 10.12
CA ASN A 603 -17.10 -12.59 10.15
C ASN A 603 -16.48 -13.18 8.87
N PHE A 604 -15.47 -14.04 9.01
CA PHE A 604 -14.82 -14.68 7.88
C PHE A 604 -15.76 -15.72 7.26
N ASP A 605 -15.80 -15.79 5.92
CA ASP A 605 -16.40 -16.93 5.25
C ASP A 605 -15.53 -18.18 5.51
N PRO A 606 -16.10 -19.39 5.52
CA PRO A 606 -15.38 -20.59 5.94
C PRO A 606 -14.25 -20.93 4.97
N PHE A 607 -13.06 -21.26 5.48
CA PHE A 607 -11.95 -21.70 4.63
C PHE A 607 -10.99 -22.68 5.34
N ALA A 608 -10.26 -23.46 4.53
CA ALA A 608 -9.29 -24.43 5.03
C ALA A 608 -8.13 -23.74 5.78
N GLY A 609 -7.82 -24.25 6.98
CA GLY A 609 -6.74 -23.71 7.81
C GLY A 609 -7.08 -22.43 8.58
N GLN A 610 -8.36 -22.05 8.67
CA GLN A 610 -8.80 -20.88 9.44
C GLN A 610 -8.45 -20.94 10.94
N GLN A 611 -8.25 -22.15 11.49
CA GLN A 611 -7.81 -22.38 12.88
C GLN A 611 -6.48 -21.70 13.19
N ALA A 612 -5.62 -21.50 12.19
CA ALA A 612 -4.35 -20.77 12.35
C ALA A 612 -4.56 -19.31 12.81
N LEU A 613 -5.73 -18.73 12.54
CA LEU A 613 -6.08 -17.36 12.92
C LEU A 613 -6.63 -17.23 14.35
N THR A 614 -7.01 -18.32 15.01
CA THR A 614 -7.70 -18.26 16.31
C THR A 614 -6.92 -17.46 17.36
N PRO A 615 -5.62 -17.74 17.63
CA PRO A 615 -4.87 -16.99 18.64
C PRO A 615 -4.73 -15.50 18.30
N VAL A 616 -4.59 -15.19 17.00
CA VAL A 616 -4.45 -13.82 16.51
C VAL A 616 -5.77 -13.05 16.66
N ILE A 617 -6.89 -13.67 16.30
CA ILE A 617 -8.23 -13.07 16.42
C ILE A 617 -8.58 -12.83 17.89
N ASP A 618 -8.30 -13.80 18.77
CA ASP A 618 -8.56 -13.66 20.20
C ASP A 618 -7.72 -12.52 20.80
N GLY A 619 -6.42 -12.48 20.48
CA GLY A 619 -5.54 -11.39 20.90
C GLY A 619 -5.95 -10.02 20.36
N PHE A 620 -6.41 -9.97 19.10
CA PHE A 620 -6.92 -8.76 18.46
C PHE A 620 -8.20 -8.26 19.15
N ASN A 621 -9.16 -9.16 19.39
CA ASN A 621 -10.44 -8.83 20.03
C ASN A 621 -10.23 -8.36 21.47
N ALA A 622 -9.28 -8.95 22.20
CA ALA A 622 -8.94 -8.55 23.56
C ALA A 622 -8.39 -7.10 23.64
N GLN A 623 -7.76 -6.60 22.58
CA GLN A 623 -7.24 -5.22 22.53
C GLN A 623 -8.32 -4.16 22.28
N ALA A 624 -9.53 -4.58 21.91
CA ALA A 624 -10.68 -3.71 21.69
C ALA A 624 -10.34 -2.50 20.80
N HIS A 625 -10.11 -2.71 19.52
CA HIS A 625 -9.77 -1.61 18.62
C HIS A 625 -10.99 -0.74 18.29
N ARG A 626 -10.83 0.59 18.32
CA ARG A 626 -11.90 1.56 18.00
C ARG A 626 -11.77 2.06 16.56
N LEU A 627 -12.91 2.27 15.89
CA LEU A 627 -12.98 2.86 14.55
C LEU A 627 -13.63 4.26 14.61
N PRO A 628 -12.85 5.35 14.69
CA PRO A 628 -13.38 6.70 14.89
C PRO A 628 -14.36 7.15 13.80
N TRP A 629 -14.15 6.75 12.55
CA TRP A 629 -14.97 7.14 11.40
C TRP A 629 -16.33 6.43 11.29
N LEU A 630 -16.64 5.52 12.22
CA LEU A 630 -17.96 4.89 12.30
C LEU A 630 -18.86 5.51 13.37
N GLN A 631 -18.32 6.42 14.21
CA GLN A 631 -19.08 7.17 15.20
C GLN A 631 -20.03 8.15 14.49
N GLY A 632 -21.35 7.92 14.58
CA GLY A 632 -22.35 8.81 13.96
C GLY A 632 -23.69 8.19 13.54
N CYS A 633 -23.94 6.90 13.80
CA CYS A 633 -25.23 6.26 13.49
C CYS A 633 -26.11 6.07 14.72
N ILE A 634 -26.73 7.16 15.22
CA ILE A 634 -28.04 7.04 15.88
C ILE A 634 -28.91 8.19 15.34
N PRO A 635 -30.13 7.91 14.83
CA PRO A 635 -31.10 8.95 14.51
C PRO A 635 -31.45 9.77 15.75
N LYS A 636 -31.68 11.08 15.55
CA LYS A 636 -32.12 12.05 16.56
C LYS A 636 -33.16 11.50 17.55
N GLN A 637 -32.74 11.17 18.77
CA GLN A 637 -33.47 11.32 20.05
C GLN A 637 -32.69 10.60 21.14
N CYS A 638 -31.63 11.23 21.67
CA CYS A 638 -31.12 10.86 22.99
C CYS A 638 -30.40 12.07 23.59
N SER A 639 -31.11 12.80 24.44
CA SER A 639 -30.56 13.88 25.26
C SER A 639 -29.84 13.28 26.46
N ARG A 640 -28.58 12.86 26.28
CA ARG A 640 -27.52 12.85 27.30
C ARG A 640 -26.22 12.35 26.66
N TRP A 641 -25.13 12.96 27.08
CA TRP A 641 -23.78 12.75 26.58
C TRP A 641 -23.29 11.33 26.88
N ASP A 642 -23.49 10.41 25.94
CA ASP A 642 -22.74 9.15 25.78
C ASP A 642 -22.74 8.80 24.28
N LEU A 643 -21.71 9.23 23.55
CA LEU A 643 -21.57 8.88 22.14
C LEU A 643 -21.27 7.37 22.01
N PRO A 644 -21.93 6.63 21.10
CA PRO A 644 -21.67 5.20 20.94
C PRO A 644 -20.25 4.96 20.42
N ILE A 645 -19.48 4.20 21.19
CA ILE A 645 -18.13 3.74 20.84
C ILE A 645 -18.29 2.52 19.92
N PHE A 646 -17.73 2.58 18.70
CA PHE A 646 -17.70 1.45 17.76
C PHE A 646 -16.41 0.65 17.92
N TRP A 647 -16.52 -0.57 18.42
CA TRP A 647 -15.44 -1.54 18.54
C TRP A 647 -15.38 -2.47 17.33
N LEU A 648 -14.18 -2.84 16.89
CA LEU A 648 -13.97 -3.83 15.84
C LEU A 648 -13.81 -5.21 16.47
N ARG A 649 -14.64 -6.16 16.03
CA ARG A 649 -14.58 -7.56 16.42
C ARG A 649 -14.37 -8.42 15.17
N LEU A 650 -13.47 -9.39 15.26
CA LEU A 650 -13.26 -10.41 14.24
C LEU A 650 -13.82 -11.73 14.73
N ASP A 651 -14.59 -12.43 13.91
CA ASP A 651 -15.11 -13.75 14.24
C ASP A 651 -14.80 -14.74 13.11
N LEU A 652 -14.44 -15.98 13.48
CA LEU A 652 -14.38 -17.10 12.55
C LEU A 652 -15.76 -17.77 12.50
N TRP A 653 -16.18 -18.20 11.31
CA TRP A 653 -17.39 -18.99 11.22
C TRP A 653 -17.29 -20.28 12.03
N ASN A 654 -18.20 -20.45 12.98
CA ASN A 654 -18.37 -21.67 13.76
C ASN A 654 -19.81 -22.15 13.61
N ARG A 655 -20.02 -23.38 13.09
CA ARG A 655 -21.34 -23.93 12.75
C ARG A 655 -22.35 -23.90 13.92
N ARG A 656 -21.90 -23.84 15.18
CA ARG A 656 -22.77 -23.74 16.37
C ARG A 656 -23.42 -22.37 16.54
N LEU A 657 -22.75 -21.28 16.19
CA LEU A 657 -23.30 -19.92 16.33
C LEU A 657 -24.37 -19.60 15.29
N ASP A 658 -24.33 -20.24 14.11
CA ASP A 658 -25.31 -20.00 13.04
C ASP A 658 -26.71 -20.50 13.42
N LEU A 659 -26.82 -21.55 14.24
CA LEU A 659 -28.13 -22.02 14.73
C LEU A 659 -28.71 -21.03 15.73
N ASP A 660 -27.93 -20.61 16.73
CA ASP A 660 -28.38 -19.67 17.76
C ASP A 660 -28.62 -18.27 17.21
N PHE A 661 -27.79 -17.80 16.28
CA PHE A 661 -27.95 -16.49 15.64
C PHE A 661 -29.16 -16.46 14.69
N ARG A 662 -29.39 -17.51 13.90
CA ARG A 662 -30.61 -17.63 13.08
C ARG A 662 -31.86 -17.83 13.94
N LEU A 663 -31.76 -18.53 15.08
CA LEU A 663 -32.87 -18.69 16.03
C LEU A 663 -33.18 -17.39 16.76
N GLN A 664 -32.18 -16.58 17.12
CA GLN A 664 -32.38 -15.26 17.70
C GLN A 664 -32.98 -14.28 16.69
N LEU A 665 -32.52 -14.26 15.44
CA LEU A 665 -33.16 -13.47 14.37
C LEU A 665 -34.61 -13.89 14.12
N LYS A 666 -34.89 -15.21 14.05
CA LYS A 666 -36.27 -15.72 13.88
C LYS A 666 -37.18 -15.40 15.07
N ARG A 667 -36.66 -15.42 16.31
CA ARG A 667 -37.43 -15.06 17.52
C ARG A 667 -37.71 -13.57 17.64
N HIS A 668 -36.83 -12.71 17.12
CA HIS A 668 -37.02 -11.26 17.14
C HIS A 668 -38.04 -10.79 16.08
N VAL A 669 -38.04 -11.38 14.89
CA VAL A 669 -39.05 -11.09 13.84
C VAL A 669 -40.47 -11.45 14.29
N ARG A 670 -40.64 -12.46 15.18
CA ARG A 670 -41.95 -12.84 15.74
C ARG A 670 -42.45 -11.96 16.90
N ARG A 671 -41.64 -11.05 17.44
CA ARG A 671 -42.00 -10.22 18.61
C ARG A 671 -42.27 -8.75 18.29
N SER A 672 -42.27 -8.35 17.02
CA SER A 672 -42.66 -6.98 16.64
C SER A 672 -44.19 -6.81 16.73
N PRO A 673 -44.75 -5.81 17.43
CA PRO A 673 -46.19 -5.73 17.72
C PRO A 673 -47.07 -5.24 16.56
N ASN A 674 -46.59 -5.20 15.32
CA ASN A 674 -47.32 -4.52 14.25
C ASN A 674 -47.46 -5.39 12.99
N PRO A 675 -48.63 -6.06 12.78
CA PRO A 675 -48.83 -7.02 11.70
C PRO A 675 -49.07 -6.38 10.31
N ILE A 676 -48.86 -5.07 10.12
CA ILE A 676 -49.29 -4.36 8.89
C ILE A 676 -48.13 -3.96 7.96
N GLN A 677 -46.85 -4.15 8.31
CA GLN A 677 -45.72 -3.84 7.40
C GLN A 677 -45.04 -5.04 6.72
N LEU A 678 -45.70 -6.20 6.67
CA LEU A 678 -45.15 -7.44 6.08
C LEU A 678 -45.70 -7.79 4.69
N ALA A 679 -46.19 -6.80 3.93
CA ALA A 679 -46.77 -7.02 2.60
C ALA A 679 -45.87 -6.59 1.42
N ILE A 680 -44.58 -6.31 1.62
CA ILE A 680 -43.65 -6.06 0.51
C ILE A 680 -42.35 -6.83 0.75
N LEU A 681 -42.40 -8.14 0.54
CA LEU A 681 -41.26 -9.00 0.22
C LEU A 681 -41.81 -10.33 -0.30
N PRO A 682 -41.99 -10.45 -1.62
CA PRO A 682 -41.46 -11.63 -2.27
C PRO A 682 -40.63 -11.28 -3.51
N PHE A 683 -39.72 -12.21 -3.85
CA PHE A 683 -38.81 -12.26 -4.99
C PHE A 683 -37.42 -11.62 -4.83
N ALA A 684 -36.50 -12.41 -4.26
CA ALA A 684 -35.19 -12.70 -4.86
C ALA A 684 -34.47 -13.76 -3.99
N LEU A 685 -34.71 -15.04 -4.31
CA LEU A 685 -33.72 -16.10 -4.14
C LEU A 685 -33.02 -16.27 -5.49
#